data_AF-A0A9U8EIV3-F1
#
_entry.id   AF-A0A9U8EIV3-F1
#
_cell.length_a   1.000
_cell.length_b   1.000
_cell.length_c   1.000
_cell.angle_alpha   90.00
_cell.angle_beta   90.00
_cell.angle_gamma   90.00
#
_symmetry.space_group_name_H-M   'P 1'
#
loop_
_entity.id
_entity.type
_entity.pdbx_description
1 polymer ?
#
loop_
_entity_poly.entity_id
_entity_poly.type
_entity_poly.pdbx_seq_one_letter_code
_entity_poly.pdbx_strand_id
1 'polypeptide(L)'
;MADKKLLFLCLFISVCFVCFVTPSPYEWMYHDRWDVINDMFSNVSAQNCRSKSKDQLMLPIDAVSAPPTYNRLLSSKTYSNRTVLLHVHNMALNRAFFYSLIYQRLNNTWDFATQPGLMYIYMSAAADISASAGFINGSGLFFDNNCSYPNWYTTMDFNRTLPLFGPKAWREDDYNEPTNYLREPTNSTIDIWDLAAGNARNYTDKRYKGNPWVDFWLPDLKADTDSTRKFTYSVAIRYSNTTGKFKTPDFEEFKFFGPQQPGSEDPDTMLPVRVTRPYFDCGQSNRWIVTASSPVVEFMPRYSNFTHLRRPRFTAVSTIDMEFERIDMNQCPIMPGNPAPNAFAGTARCRPSTSCEPLMGYGFKRGGYQCVCNPGYYYPWWHDGPFLGIELEQATKAEWEVGFDCLTVADRQVIPNVMPTFVRKRRSVANSKSLFLQEVVPEDQSPRLTRTQKKKLIPTLEALREELKRKKAEESSTNPKVNLKKNKVAKKAYEPSRAHRRSKREATDEQAVNRMMRILQRYQEITPVTCKTKKAYELLLPGDAAYGMHTQFEAQGRTALRLAHFLSNFLQNVDEYEEFGNLRGDRRLNETQIFGEVIANVMADWKIVGAGVFFDRYKFRMSPPINNTDPRFVNGITREFFGPFAWRVRATGVGSVGGADFFRAMDFAGLKTYYTDESWFRSMKFRWATNFVGLKKFTAKPMIRSNYNGTSLVRFEYYPYTYRAAQYEDGEWLRPQFKCDGMVDSWVVTYLAPFFGKDDIKQNIEFKGVVSVDVSLNELSLDQCPGDFHTPNAFKNTARCDFESQYCTMIEGRRYSTGYYKCECRQGFEYPFNDLNWYYDGQTMEQEYRKMMQGLPNRFETLKCRKAGAAAISASLFLFVSVATINFLLFKH
;
A
#
# COMPACT_ATOMS: atom_id res chain seq x y z
N MET A 1 65.93 -34.81 -27.27
CA MET A 1 64.45 -34.89 -27.34
C MET A 1 63.77 -35.13 -25.99
N ALA A 2 64.49 -35.51 -24.92
CA ALA A 2 63.91 -35.71 -23.59
C ALA A 2 63.58 -34.39 -22.86
N ASP A 3 64.42 -33.35 -22.97
CA ASP A 3 64.23 -32.10 -22.20
C ASP A 3 63.01 -31.27 -22.63
N LYS A 4 62.63 -31.29 -23.91
CA LYS A 4 61.43 -30.57 -24.38
C LYS A 4 60.12 -31.21 -23.91
N LYS A 5 60.11 -32.53 -23.65
CA LYS A 5 58.92 -33.23 -23.13
C LYS A 5 58.73 -32.99 -21.64
N LEU A 6 59.80 -32.89 -20.87
CA LEU A 6 59.75 -32.56 -19.44
C LEU A 6 59.26 -31.12 -19.22
N LEU A 7 59.72 -30.18 -20.06
CA LEU A 7 59.32 -28.77 -19.98
C LEU A 7 57.85 -28.59 -20.37
N PHE A 8 57.35 -29.30 -21.39
CA PHE A 8 55.93 -29.32 -21.73
C PHE A 8 55.06 -29.99 -20.66
N LEU A 9 55.54 -31.07 -20.03
CA LEU A 9 54.82 -31.72 -18.93
C LEU A 9 54.74 -30.80 -17.71
N CYS A 10 55.82 -30.11 -17.35
CA CYS A 10 55.83 -29.13 -16.26
C CYS A 10 54.95 -27.91 -16.57
N LEU A 11 54.96 -27.41 -17.81
CA LEU A 11 54.05 -26.35 -18.24
C LEU A 11 52.59 -26.80 -18.18
N PHE A 12 52.29 -28.00 -18.65
CA PHE A 12 50.94 -28.56 -18.61
C PHE A 12 50.47 -28.83 -17.18
N ILE A 13 51.34 -29.34 -16.30
CA ILE A 13 51.06 -29.51 -14.87
C ILE A 13 50.86 -28.15 -14.20
N SER A 14 51.68 -27.13 -14.52
CA SER A 14 51.52 -25.78 -13.96
C SER A 14 50.25 -25.09 -14.44
N VAL A 15 49.87 -25.25 -15.71
CA VAL A 15 48.62 -24.72 -16.27
C VAL A 15 47.42 -25.45 -15.69
N CYS A 16 47.48 -26.78 -15.52
CA CYS A 16 46.46 -27.52 -14.77
C CYS A 16 46.39 -27.04 -13.32
N PHE A 17 47.51 -26.84 -12.63
CA PHE A 17 47.50 -26.36 -11.24
C PHE A 17 46.93 -24.94 -11.13
N VAL A 18 47.22 -24.04 -12.08
CA VAL A 18 46.65 -22.68 -12.13
C VAL A 18 45.16 -22.72 -12.48
N CYS A 19 44.71 -23.62 -13.35
CA CYS A 19 43.29 -23.79 -13.70
C CYS A 19 42.46 -24.49 -12.60
N PHE A 20 43.08 -25.34 -11.76
CA PHE A 20 42.37 -26.07 -10.70
C PHE A 20 42.43 -25.41 -9.32
N VAL A 21 43.25 -24.37 -9.10
CA VAL A 21 43.52 -23.80 -7.76
C VAL A 21 43.08 -22.33 -7.60
N THR A 22 42.51 -21.68 -8.61
CA THR A 22 41.84 -20.40 -8.36
C THR A 22 40.44 -20.67 -7.78
N PRO A 23 40.21 -20.45 -6.46
CA PRO A 23 38.86 -20.54 -5.91
C PRO A 23 37.96 -19.59 -6.69
N SER A 24 36.78 -20.07 -7.07
CA SER A 24 35.83 -19.20 -7.76
C SER A 24 35.52 -18.00 -6.86
N PRO A 25 35.41 -16.78 -7.38
CA PRO A 25 35.21 -15.58 -6.56
C PRO A 25 33.91 -15.60 -5.72
N TYR A 26 33.01 -16.55 -6.01
CA TYR A 26 31.72 -16.75 -5.35
C TYR A 26 31.66 -17.99 -4.42
N GLU A 27 32.79 -18.67 -4.16
CA GLU A 27 32.81 -19.87 -3.30
C GLU A 27 32.37 -19.61 -1.85
N TRP A 28 32.44 -18.36 -1.40
CA TRP A 28 31.94 -17.92 -0.09
C TRP A 28 30.41 -17.94 0.01
N MET A 29 29.70 -18.08 -1.11
CA MET A 29 28.25 -18.17 -1.16
C MET A 29 27.78 -19.60 -0.92
N TYR A 30 27.65 -19.96 0.36
CA TYR A 30 27.13 -21.27 0.77
C TYR A 30 25.67 -21.45 0.35
N HIS A 31 25.34 -22.71 0.05
CA HIS A 31 23.98 -23.15 -0.19
C HIS A 31 23.11 -22.91 1.04
N ASP A 32 22.07 -22.10 0.91
CA ASP A 32 21.18 -21.72 2.01
C ASP A 32 19.73 -22.23 1.82
N ARG A 33 18.82 -21.82 2.71
CA ARG A 33 17.39 -22.18 2.61
C ARG A 33 16.68 -21.58 1.41
N TRP A 34 17.12 -20.43 0.90
CA TRP A 34 16.57 -19.86 -0.32
C TRP A 34 16.90 -20.75 -1.52
N ASP A 35 18.13 -21.22 -1.64
CA ASP A 35 18.54 -22.13 -2.73
C ASP A 35 17.68 -23.41 -2.70
N VAL A 36 17.45 -23.97 -1.51
CA VAL A 36 16.60 -25.17 -1.36
C VAL A 36 15.19 -24.94 -1.92
N ILE A 37 14.59 -23.78 -1.62
CA ILE A 37 13.24 -23.45 -2.10
C ILE A 37 13.27 -23.08 -3.59
N ASN A 38 14.30 -22.38 -4.05
CA ASN A 38 14.48 -21.99 -5.45
C ASN A 38 14.70 -23.21 -6.36
N ASP A 39 15.41 -24.23 -5.88
CA ASP A 39 15.57 -25.52 -6.56
C ASP A 39 14.23 -26.26 -6.67
N MET A 40 13.42 -26.27 -5.60
CA MET A 40 12.06 -26.82 -5.67
C MET A 40 11.18 -26.04 -6.66
N PHE A 41 11.27 -24.71 -6.62
CA PHE A 41 10.51 -23.81 -7.49
C PHE A 41 10.84 -24.02 -8.97
N SER A 42 12.12 -24.09 -9.32
CA SER A 42 12.62 -24.19 -10.70
C SER A 42 12.52 -25.60 -11.29
N ASN A 43 12.52 -26.65 -10.45
CA ASN A 43 12.38 -28.05 -10.90
C ASN A 43 10.97 -28.39 -11.42
N VAL A 44 9.97 -27.55 -11.12
CA VAL A 44 8.59 -27.75 -11.56
C VAL A 44 8.26 -26.79 -12.69
N SER A 45 7.87 -27.34 -13.84
CA SER A 45 7.36 -26.60 -15.00
C SER A 45 5.99 -27.13 -15.43
N ALA A 46 5.31 -26.37 -16.30
CA ALA A 46 4.02 -26.74 -16.88
C ALA A 46 4.04 -28.12 -17.57
N GLN A 47 5.17 -28.48 -18.19
CA GLN A 47 5.33 -29.75 -18.90
C GLN A 47 5.58 -30.92 -17.94
N ASN A 48 6.29 -30.68 -16.84
CA ASN A 48 6.71 -31.71 -15.90
C ASN A 48 5.69 -31.98 -14.78
N CYS A 49 4.83 -31.00 -14.46
CA CYS A 49 4.00 -31.04 -13.25
C CYS A 49 3.08 -32.27 -13.13
N ARG A 50 2.65 -32.86 -14.25
CA ARG A 50 1.79 -34.06 -14.23
C ARG A 50 2.50 -35.29 -13.66
N SER A 51 3.81 -35.42 -13.88
CA SER A 51 4.62 -36.56 -13.45
C SER A 51 5.00 -36.49 -11.96
N LYS A 52 5.16 -35.28 -11.43
CA LYS A 52 5.62 -35.00 -10.05
C LYS A 52 4.59 -35.42 -9.00
N SER A 53 5.04 -35.79 -7.81
CA SER A 53 4.14 -36.10 -6.68
C SER A 53 3.49 -34.83 -6.11
N LYS A 54 2.41 -34.97 -5.32
CA LYS A 54 1.71 -33.82 -4.70
C LYS A 54 2.64 -32.99 -3.81
N ASP A 55 3.54 -33.65 -3.06
CA ASP A 55 4.47 -32.96 -2.17
C ASP A 55 5.55 -32.17 -2.93
N GLN A 56 5.98 -32.66 -4.10
CA GLN A 56 6.92 -31.95 -4.97
C GLN A 56 6.29 -30.72 -5.64
N LEU A 57 4.96 -30.62 -5.67
CA LEU A 57 4.21 -29.48 -6.20
C LEU A 57 3.82 -28.46 -5.11
N MET A 58 4.34 -28.62 -3.89
CA MET A 58 4.04 -27.75 -2.76
C MET A 58 5.33 -27.27 -2.12
N LEU A 59 5.43 -25.96 -1.87
CA LEU A 59 6.52 -25.39 -1.09
C LEU A 59 6.24 -25.51 0.41
N PRO A 60 7.28 -25.39 1.25
CA PRO A 60 7.14 -25.29 2.69
C PRO A 60 6.17 -24.16 3.11
N ILE A 61 5.41 -24.37 4.20
CA ILE A 61 4.42 -23.39 4.67
C ILE A 61 5.07 -22.08 5.15
N ASP A 62 6.30 -22.17 5.64
CA ASP A 62 7.14 -21.07 6.11
C ASP A 62 7.77 -20.26 4.97
N ALA A 63 7.59 -20.66 3.71
CA ALA A 63 7.97 -19.86 2.54
C ALA A 63 7.16 -18.56 2.43
N VAL A 64 5.95 -18.49 3.00
CA VAL A 64 5.20 -17.24 3.11
C VAL A 64 5.33 -16.71 4.53
N SER A 65 6.13 -15.66 4.72
CA SER A 65 6.32 -15.07 6.04
C SER A 65 5.15 -14.15 6.44
N ALA A 66 4.73 -14.25 7.71
CA ALA A 66 3.70 -13.43 8.34
C ALA A 66 2.39 -13.26 7.52
N PRO A 67 1.67 -14.36 7.19
CA PRO A 67 0.38 -14.26 6.52
C PRO A 67 -0.65 -13.52 7.40
N PRO A 68 -1.54 -12.70 6.80
CA PRO A 68 -2.56 -11.96 7.53
C PRO A 68 -3.55 -12.93 8.19
N THR A 69 -3.69 -12.81 9.50
CA THR A 69 -4.65 -13.57 10.30
C THR A 69 -5.69 -12.61 10.85
N TYR A 70 -6.97 -12.93 10.65
CA TYR A 70 -8.10 -12.04 10.98
C TYR A 70 -8.01 -11.48 12.42
N ASN A 71 -7.69 -12.35 13.38
CA ASN A 71 -7.52 -12.01 14.80
C ASN A 71 -6.45 -10.97 15.10
N ARG A 72 -5.39 -10.96 14.30
CA ARG A 72 -4.26 -10.07 14.50
C ARG A 72 -4.39 -8.81 13.64
N LEU A 73 -5.40 -8.64 12.79
CA LEU A 73 -5.46 -7.50 11.87
C LEU A 73 -5.56 -6.14 12.58
N LEU A 74 -6.25 -6.07 13.72
CA LEU A 74 -6.40 -4.83 14.49
C LEU A 74 -5.22 -4.57 15.44
N SER A 75 -4.51 -5.62 15.86
CA SER A 75 -3.45 -5.55 16.88
C SER A 75 -2.03 -5.62 16.30
N SER A 76 -1.85 -6.37 15.21
CA SER A 76 -0.57 -6.50 14.51
C SER A 76 -0.37 -5.36 13.53
N LYS A 77 0.88 -4.90 13.45
CA LYS A 77 1.29 -3.96 12.41
C LYS A 77 1.35 -4.72 11.09
N THR A 78 0.46 -4.37 10.15
CA THR A 78 0.56 -4.85 8.77
C THR A 78 1.72 -4.12 8.11
N TYR A 79 2.80 -4.85 7.82
CA TYR A 79 3.91 -4.32 7.03
C TYR A 79 3.45 -4.03 5.60
N SER A 80 4.05 -3.03 4.95
CA SER A 80 3.62 -2.61 3.62
C SER A 80 3.84 -3.70 2.56
N ASN A 81 4.85 -4.58 2.72
CA ASN A 81 5.07 -5.79 1.91
C ASN A 81 3.97 -6.87 2.04
N ARG A 82 2.98 -6.67 2.93
CA ARG A 82 1.85 -7.61 3.13
C ARG A 82 0.49 -7.00 2.86
N THR A 83 0.43 -5.75 2.40
CA THR A 83 -0.82 -5.08 2.03
C THR A 83 -1.55 -5.80 0.90
N VAL A 84 -0.81 -6.34 -0.08
CA VAL A 84 -1.37 -7.13 -1.19
C VAL A 84 -1.97 -8.44 -0.69
N LEU A 85 -1.27 -9.16 0.19
CA LEU A 85 -1.77 -10.42 0.76
C LEU A 85 -3.00 -10.18 1.64
N LEU A 86 -3.06 -9.03 2.33
CA LEU A 86 -4.26 -8.58 3.05
C LEU A 86 -5.43 -8.28 2.10
N HIS A 87 -5.17 -7.67 0.95
CA HIS A 87 -6.21 -7.45 -0.06
C HIS A 87 -6.78 -8.77 -0.58
N VAL A 88 -5.93 -9.76 -0.85
CA VAL A 88 -6.33 -11.12 -1.25
C VAL A 88 -7.20 -11.79 -0.17
N HIS A 89 -6.80 -11.66 1.10
CA HIS A 89 -7.59 -12.13 2.26
C HIS A 89 -8.97 -11.47 2.30
N ASN A 90 -9.03 -10.14 2.22
CA ASN A 90 -10.29 -9.39 2.26
C ASN A 90 -11.18 -9.73 1.07
N MET A 91 -10.63 -9.98 -0.12
CA MET A 91 -11.41 -10.37 -1.30
C MET A 91 -12.05 -11.75 -1.16
N ALA A 92 -11.32 -12.74 -0.65
CA ALA A 92 -11.88 -14.07 -0.39
C ALA A 92 -13.06 -14.00 0.60
N LEU A 93 -12.90 -13.19 1.66
CA LEU A 93 -13.92 -12.95 2.66
C LEU A 93 -15.15 -12.22 2.08
N ASN A 94 -14.92 -11.22 1.23
CA ASN A 94 -15.97 -10.46 0.53
C ASN A 94 -16.88 -11.39 -0.28
N ARG A 95 -16.28 -12.27 -1.08
CA ARG A 95 -17.04 -13.24 -1.89
C ARG A 95 -17.78 -14.26 -1.03
N ALA A 96 -17.15 -14.75 0.04
CA ALA A 96 -17.82 -15.63 0.99
C ALA A 96 -19.06 -14.96 1.64
N PHE A 97 -18.96 -13.70 2.05
CA PHE A 97 -20.09 -12.96 2.62
C PHE A 97 -21.21 -12.73 1.61
N PHE A 98 -20.87 -12.32 0.38
CA PHE A 98 -21.86 -12.09 -0.67
C PHE A 98 -22.69 -13.34 -0.95
N TYR A 99 -22.05 -14.48 -1.24
CA TYR A 99 -22.78 -15.71 -1.57
C TYR A 99 -23.56 -16.26 -0.39
N SER A 100 -23.00 -16.19 0.83
CA SER A 100 -23.70 -16.64 2.04
C SER A 100 -24.97 -15.81 2.31
N LEU A 101 -24.88 -14.48 2.11
CA LEU A 101 -26.02 -13.58 2.27
C LEU A 101 -27.09 -13.82 1.19
N ILE A 102 -26.69 -13.85 -0.08
CA ILE A 102 -27.64 -13.92 -1.20
C ILE A 102 -28.38 -15.26 -1.24
N TYR A 103 -27.69 -16.39 -1.05
CA TYR A 103 -28.36 -17.69 -1.10
C TYR A 103 -29.32 -17.91 0.09
N GLN A 104 -29.02 -17.33 1.26
CA GLN A 104 -29.94 -17.39 2.40
C GLN A 104 -31.09 -16.40 2.31
N ARG A 105 -30.86 -15.22 1.71
CA ARG A 105 -31.89 -14.18 1.51
C ARG A 105 -32.90 -14.59 0.44
N LEU A 106 -32.42 -15.15 -0.67
CA LEU A 106 -33.24 -15.59 -1.80
C LEU A 106 -33.58 -17.09 -1.68
N ASN A 107 -34.13 -17.52 -0.55
CA ASN A 107 -34.33 -18.95 -0.29
C ASN A 107 -35.73 -19.47 -0.64
N ASN A 108 -36.61 -18.64 -1.21
CA ASN A 108 -37.96 -19.06 -1.60
C ASN A 108 -38.01 -19.65 -3.01
N THR A 109 -39.07 -20.39 -3.31
CA THR A 109 -39.30 -21.01 -4.63
C THR A 109 -39.39 -20.00 -5.78
N TRP A 110 -40.03 -18.86 -5.53
CA TRP A 110 -40.20 -17.78 -6.50
C TRP A 110 -38.90 -16.97 -6.72
N ASP A 111 -37.98 -17.00 -5.75
CA ASP A 111 -36.69 -16.31 -5.84
C ASP A 111 -35.66 -17.05 -6.71
N PHE A 112 -35.88 -18.32 -7.02
CA PHE A 112 -34.93 -19.19 -7.71
C PHE A 112 -34.32 -18.56 -8.97
N ALA A 113 -35.18 -18.00 -9.81
CA ALA A 113 -34.76 -17.44 -11.08
C ALA A 113 -34.08 -16.06 -10.93
N THR A 114 -34.11 -15.47 -9.74
CA THR A 114 -33.44 -14.19 -9.41
C THR A 114 -32.12 -14.39 -8.67
N GLN A 115 -31.75 -15.62 -8.35
CA GLN A 115 -30.44 -15.93 -7.77
C GLN A 115 -29.32 -15.68 -8.78
N PRO A 116 -28.07 -15.51 -8.32
CA PRO A 116 -26.90 -15.42 -9.19
C PRO A 116 -26.87 -16.63 -10.15
N GLY A 117 -26.96 -16.34 -11.45
CA GLY A 117 -26.91 -17.37 -12.47
C GLY A 117 -25.48 -17.69 -12.91
N LEU A 118 -25.34 -18.39 -14.03
CA LEU A 118 -24.04 -18.84 -14.52
C LEU A 118 -23.15 -17.64 -14.89
N MET A 119 -23.70 -16.67 -15.62
CA MET A 119 -22.93 -15.53 -16.10
C MET A 119 -22.53 -14.60 -14.95
N TYR A 120 -23.39 -14.42 -13.95
CA TYR A 120 -23.08 -13.68 -12.73
C TYR A 120 -21.80 -14.21 -12.09
N ILE A 121 -21.73 -15.53 -11.87
CA ILE A 121 -20.60 -16.16 -11.18
C ILE A 121 -19.31 -16.01 -12.01
N TYR A 122 -19.39 -16.23 -13.33
CA TYR A 122 -18.24 -16.13 -14.23
C TYR A 122 -17.74 -14.68 -14.33
N MET A 123 -18.64 -13.72 -14.52
CA MET A 123 -18.31 -12.30 -14.64
C MET A 123 -17.83 -11.72 -13.30
N SER A 124 -18.36 -12.19 -12.17
CA SER A 124 -17.86 -11.86 -10.83
C SER A 124 -16.40 -12.32 -10.66
N ALA A 125 -16.09 -13.56 -11.01
CA ALA A 125 -14.71 -14.08 -10.93
C ALA A 125 -13.75 -13.32 -11.87
N ALA A 126 -14.21 -12.97 -13.07
CA ALA A 126 -13.43 -12.15 -14.00
C ALA A 126 -13.18 -10.73 -13.47
N ALA A 127 -14.17 -10.13 -12.81
CA ALA A 127 -14.06 -8.78 -12.24
C ALA A 127 -13.06 -8.70 -11.08
N ASP A 128 -12.96 -9.77 -10.28
CA ASP A 128 -11.96 -9.86 -9.21
C ASP A 128 -10.53 -9.73 -9.77
N ILE A 129 -10.28 -10.34 -10.93
CA ILE A 129 -8.96 -10.34 -11.60
C ILE A 129 -8.74 -9.03 -12.38
N SER A 130 -9.73 -8.52 -13.11
CA SER A 130 -9.54 -7.35 -13.97
C SER A 130 -9.33 -6.06 -13.17
N ALA A 131 -9.97 -5.91 -12.00
CA ALA A 131 -9.80 -4.72 -11.16
C ALA A 131 -8.48 -4.70 -10.36
N SER A 132 -7.88 -5.86 -10.15
CA SER A 132 -6.68 -6.02 -9.33
C SER A 132 -5.47 -6.45 -10.16
N ALA A 133 -5.26 -5.77 -11.30
CA ALA A 133 -4.06 -5.92 -12.13
C ALA A 133 -2.78 -5.79 -11.28
N GLY A 134 -1.95 -6.82 -11.29
CA GLY A 134 -0.72 -6.89 -10.49
C GLY A 134 -0.84 -7.65 -9.16
N PHE A 135 -2.05 -7.81 -8.62
CA PHE A 135 -2.27 -8.38 -7.27
C PHE A 135 -2.92 -9.75 -7.31
N ILE A 136 -4.15 -9.84 -7.85
CA ILE A 136 -4.88 -11.10 -7.95
C ILE A 136 -4.69 -11.65 -9.36
N ASN A 137 -4.34 -12.92 -9.43
CA ASN A 137 -4.14 -13.63 -10.69
C ASN A 137 -5.25 -14.66 -10.92
N GLY A 138 -5.94 -15.14 -9.89
CA GLY A 138 -7.08 -16.05 -10.03
C GLY A 138 -8.19 -15.81 -9.01
N SER A 139 -9.42 -16.15 -9.39
CA SER A 139 -10.59 -16.13 -8.52
C SER A 139 -11.46 -17.34 -8.83
N GLY A 140 -12.03 -17.97 -7.81
CA GLY A 140 -12.84 -19.18 -7.97
C GLY A 140 -13.93 -19.33 -6.92
N LEU A 141 -14.96 -20.07 -7.29
CA LEU A 141 -16.04 -20.50 -6.40
C LEU A 141 -16.27 -21.99 -6.61
N PHE A 142 -16.09 -22.79 -5.56
CA PHE A 142 -16.10 -24.25 -5.64
C PHE A 142 -17.17 -24.82 -4.72
N PHE A 143 -18.18 -25.49 -5.28
CA PHE A 143 -19.26 -26.11 -4.52
C PHE A 143 -18.95 -27.55 -4.10
N ASP A 144 -19.41 -27.95 -2.91
CA ASP A 144 -19.34 -29.35 -2.51
C ASP A 144 -20.28 -30.23 -3.35
N ASN A 145 -20.09 -31.55 -3.24
CA ASN A 145 -20.88 -32.52 -3.98
C ASN A 145 -22.38 -32.36 -3.69
N ASN A 146 -23.20 -32.29 -4.74
CA ASN A 146 -24.64 -32.09 -4.65
C ASN A 146 -25.06 -30.83 -3.87
N CYS A 147 -24.28 -29.75 -3.86
CA CYS A 147 -24.59 -28.53 -3.10
C CYS A 147 -24.89 -27.29 -3.95
N SER A 148 -24.89 -27.39 -5.28
CA SER A 148 -25.23 -26.26 -6.17
C SER A 148 -26.59 -26.43 -6.82
N TYR A 149 -27.45 -25.42 -6.68
CA TYR A 149 -28.77 -25.36 -7.33
C TYR A 149 -28.67 -24.53 -8.62
N PRO A 150 -28.77 -25.15 -9.81
CA PRO A 150 -28.59 -24.43 -11.06
C PRO A 150 -29.91 -23.80 -11.52
N ASN A 151 -30.01 -22.47 -11.42
CA ASN A 151 -31.17 -21.73 -11.95
C ASN A 151 -31.08 -21.42 -13.46
N TRP A 152 -29.96 -21.77 -14.08
CA TRP A 152 -29.68 -21.55 -15.50
C TRP A 152 -29.95 -22.79 -16.38
N TYR A 153 -30.37 -23.93 -15.84
CA TYR A 153 -30.78 -25.08 -16.68
C TYR A 153 -32.29 -25.04 -16.92
N THR A 154 -32.70 -25.14 -18.18
CA THR A 154 -34.14 -25.18 -18.57
C THR A 154 -34.74 -26.57 -18.42
N THR A 155 -33.92 -27.61 -18.53
CA THR A 155 -34.34 -29.03 -18.54
C THR A 155 -34.28 -29.72 -17.16
N MET A 156 -33.75 -29.04 -16.14
CA MET A 156 -33.51 -29.61 -14.82
C MET A 156 -34.59 -29.18 -13.82
N ASP A 157 -35.07 -30.13 -13.02
CA ASP A 157 -36.04 -29.83 -11.96
C ASP A 157 -35.46 -28.89 -10.91
N PHE A 158 -36.29 -27.96 -10.43
CA PHE A 158 -35.95 -26.91 -9.45
C PHE A 158 -35.26 -27.42 -8.16
N ASN A 159 -35.61 -28.62 -7.68
CA ASN A 159 -35.07 -29.17 -6.42
C ASN A 159 -33.86 -30.10 -6.63
N ARG A 160 -33.35 -30.23 -7.86
CA ARG A 160 -32.15 -31.02 -8.12
C ARG A 160 -30.90 -30.16 -8.04
N THR A 161 -29.85 -30.75 -7.51
CA THR A 161 -28.52 -30.14 -7.43
C THR A 161 -27.58 -30.73 -8.47
N LEU A 162 -26.56 -29.96 -8.87
CA LEU A 162 -25.48 -30.52 -9.70
C LEU A 162 -24.55 -31.37 -8.84
N PRO A 163 -24.00 -32.47 -9.40
CA PRO A 163 -23.06 -33.31 -8.68
C PRO A 163 -21.83 -32.52 -8.27
N LEU A 164 -21.23 -31.74 -9.16
CA LEU A 164 -20.12 -30.86 -8.82
C LEU A 164 -20.14 -29.65 -9.75
N PHE A 165 -19.77 -28.47 -9.23
CA PHE A 165 -19.70 -27.22 -9.98
C PHE A 165 -18.62 -26.32 -9.40
N GLY A 166 -17.65 -25.88 -10.19
CA GLY A 166 -16.54 -25.08 -9.66
C GLY A 166 -15.89 -24.17 -10.71
N PRO A 167 -16.51 -23.03 -11.04
CA PRO A 167 -15.88 -22.05 -11.92
C PRO A 167 -14.65 -21.42 -11.28
N LYS A 168 -13.54 -21.43 -12.02
CA LYS A 168 -12.31 -20.71 -11.70
C LYS A 168 -11.90 -19.85 -12.88
N ALA A 169 -11.56 -18.60 -12.61
CA ALA A 169 -10.98 -17.66 -13.52
C ALA A 169 -9.49 -17.44 -13.19
N TRP A 170 -8.66 -17.23 -14.20
CA TRP A 170 -7.28 -16.76 -14.03
C TRP A 170 -6.85 -15.85 -15.18
N ARG A 171 -5.84 -15.04 -14.92
CA ARG A 171 -5.19 -14.21 -15.94
C ARG A 171 -4.31 -15.08 -16.83
N GLU A 172 -4.52 -14.97 -18.14
CA GLU A 172 -3.70 -15.63 -19.16
C GLU A 172 -2.79 -14.59 -19.83
N ASP A 173 -1.66 -15.03 -20.39
CA ASP A 173 -0.83 -14.13 -21.20
C ASP A 173 -1.25 -14.18 -22.67
N ASP A 174 -1.56 -13.02 -23.25
CA ASP A 174 -2.07 -12.89 -24.62
C ASP A 174 -1.01 -12.58 -25.67
N TYR A 175 0.28 -12.74 -25.35
CA TYR A 175 1.37 -12.43 -26.28
C TYR A 175 1.31 -13.25 -27.58
N ASN A 176 0.72 -14.46 -27.52
CA ASN A 176 0.56 -15.36 -28.66
C ASN A 176 -0.83 -15.29 -29.29
N GLU A 177 -1.68 -14.35 -28.87
CA GLU A 177 -3.01 -14.20 -29.47
C GLU A 177 -2.94 -13.41 -30.79
N PRO A 178 -3.69 -13.82 -31.83
CA PRO A 178 -3.70 -13.12 -33.11
C PRO A 178 -4.28 -11.70 -33.02
N THR A 179 -5.07 -11.41 -31.99
CA THR A 179 -5.63 -10.08 -31.67
C THR A 179 -4.59 -9.13 -31.09
N ASN A 180 -3.50 -9.66 -30.54
CA ASN A 180 -2.41 -8.88 -29.96
C ASN A 180 -1.29 -8.69 -30.99
N TYR A 181 -1.41 -7.64 -31.79
CA TYR A 181 -0.44 -7.35 -32.85
C TYR A 181 0.96 -6.98 -32.31
N LEU A 182 1.05 -6.43 -31.08
CA LEU A 182 2.32 -6.09 -30.43
C LEU A 182 3.06 -7.33 -29.92
N ARG A 183 2.35 -8.45 -29.71
CA ARG A 183 2.89 -9.68 -29.09
C ARG A 183 3.55 -9.42 -27.72
N GLU A 184 3.04 -8.42 -27.01
CA GLU A 184 3.47 -8.07 -25.66
C GLU A 184 2.36 -8.46 -24.66
N PRO A 185 2.67 -8.97 -23.46
CA PRO A 185 1.65 -9.37 -22.49
C PRO A 185 0.86 -8.14 -22.00
N THR A 186 -0.45 -8.08 -22.28
CA THR A 186 -1.29 -6.91 -21.97
C THR A 186 -1.99 -6.99 -20.60
N ASN A 187 -1.91 -8.15 -19.94
CA ASN A 187 -2.61 -8.47 -18.67
C ASN A 187 -4.14 -8.25 -18.74
N SER A 188 -4.74 -8.31 -19.93
CA SER A 188 -6.16 -7.99 -20.17
C SER A 188 -7.04 -9.20 -20.48
N THR A 189 -6.43 -10.37 -20.66
CA THR A 189 -7.12 -11.62 -21.01
C THR A 189 -7.32 -12.51 -19.79
N ILE A 190 -8.51 -13.10 -19.71
CA ILE A 190 -8.94 -13.91 -18.57
C ILE A 190 -9.57 -15.18 -19.10
N ASP A 191 -9.04 -16.33 -18.67
CA ASP A 191 -9.62 -17.64 -18.93
C ASP A 191 -10.52 -18.04 -17.76
N ILE A 192 -11.69 -18.60 -18.05
CA ILE A 192 -12.67 -18.99 -17.01
C ILE A 192 -13.19 -20.39 -17.30
N TRP A 193 -12.82 -21.39 -16.49
CA TRP A 193 -13.18 -22.79 -16.72
C TRP A 193 -14.00 -23.35 -15.56
N ASP A 194 -14.99 -24.19 -15.85
CA ASP A 194 -15.59 -25.07 -14.83
C ASP A 194 -14.66 -26.24 -14.53
N LEU A 195 -14.03 -26.23 -13.36
CA LEU A 195 -13.11 -27.27 -12.89
C LEU A 195 -13.83 -28.52 -12.37
N ALA A 196 -15.17 -28.57 -12.43
CA ALA A 196 -15.96 -29.76 -12.15
C ALA A 196 -16.31 -30.58 -13.41
N ALA A 197 -15.93 -30.13 -14.61
CA ALA A 197 -16.35 -30.74 -15.87
C ALA A 197 -15.17 -31.25 -16.71
N GLY A 198 -15.30 -32.45 -17.27
CA GLY A 198 -14.31 -33.12 -18.10
C GLY A 198 -13.55 -34.27 -17.41
N ASN A 199 -12.88 -35.10 -18.20
CA ASN A 199 -12.33 -36.41 -17.78
C ASN A 199 -11.30 -36.38 -16.63
N ALA A 200 -10.68 -35.24 -16.33
CA ALA A 200 -9.63 -35.11 -15.30
C ALA A 200 -9.86 -33.93 -14.34
N ARG A 201 -11.04 -33.32 -14.35
CA ARG A 201 -11.35 -32.09 -13.62
C ARG A 201 -12.40 -32.38 -12.55
N ASN A 202 -11.97 -33.08 -11.51
CA ASN A 202 -12.71 -33.23 -10.26
C ASN A 202 -11.82 -32.73 -9.13
N TYR A 203 -12.07 -31.50 -8.67
CA TYR A 203 -11.26 -30.87 -7.63
C TYR A 203 -11.46 -31.44 -6.23
N THR A 204 -12.52 -32.21 -5.99
CA THR A 204 -12.78 -32.84 -4.67
C THR A 204 -12.02 -34.15 -4.49
N ASP A 205 -11.56 -34.76 -5.58
CA ASP A 205 -10.80 -36.01 -5.52
C ASP A 205 -9.41 -35.74 -4.93
N LYS A 206 -8.99 -36.53 -3.93
CA LYS A 206 -7.66 -36.42 -3.32
C LYS A 206 -6.52 -36.67 -4.29
N ARG A 207 -6.78 -37.39 -5.40
CA ARG A 207 -5.82 -37.58 -6.50
C ARG A 207 -5.57 -36.29 -7.28
N TYR A 208 -6.47 -35.31 -7.17
CA TYR A 208 -6.29 -33.99 -7.76
C TYR A 208 -5.18 -33.24 -7.03
N LYS A 209 -4.05 -33.03 -7.72
CA LYS A 209 -2.84 -32.45 -7.12
C LYS A 209 -2.97 -30.94 -6.85
N GLY A 210 -3.90 -30.26 -7.52
CA GLY A 210 -3.94 -28.80 -7.62
C GLY A 210 -4.73 -28.02 -6.57
N ASN A 211 -5.33 -28.64 -5.55
CA ASN A 211 -6.21 -27.91 -4.61
C ASN A 211 -6.03 -28.32 -3.12
N PRO A 212 -5.05 -27.74 -2.41
CA PRO A 212 -4.85 -28.01 -0.98
C PRO A 212 -5.92 -27.39 -0.07
N TRP A 213 -6.67 -26.40 -0.55
CA TRP A 213 -7.67 -25.65 0.23
C TRP A 213 -8.99 -26.43 0.43
N VAL A 214 -9.25 -27.49 -0.34
CA VAL A 214 -10.50 -28.28 -0.26
C VAL A 214 -10.63 -28.89 1.13
N ASP A 215 -9.55 -29.50 1.63
CA ASP A 215 -9.48 -30.20 2.91
C ASP A 215 -9.69 -29.25 4.12
N PHE A 216 -9.59 -27.93 3.93
CA PHE A 216 -9.82 -26.96 5.01
C PHE A 216 -11.29 -26.83 5.37
N TRP A 217 -12.19 -27.00 4.41
CA TRP A 217 -13.59 -26.62 4.53
C TRP A 217 -14.57 -27.73 4.14
N LEU A 218 -14.23 -28.54 3.14
CA LEU A 218 -15.12 -29.52 2.52
C LEU A 218 -14.58 -30.96 2.69
N PRO A 219 -15.46 -31.96 2.84
CA PRO A 219 -16.91 -31.85 2.95
C PRO A 219 -17.37 -31.58 4.39
N ASP A 220 -18.40 -30.75 4.57
CA ASP A 220 -19.00 -30.48 5.88
C ASP A 220 -20.18 -31.44 6.13
N LEU A 221 -19.88 -32.65 6.64
CA LEU A 221 -20.88 -33.69 6.90
C LEU A 221 -21.37 -33.74 8.36
N LYS A 222 -20.56 -33.28 9.34
CA LYS A 222 -20.85 -33.45 10.77
C LYS A 222 -21.46 -32.20 11.41
N ALA A 223 -22.59 -32.34 12.11
CA ALA A 223 -23.31 -31.23 12.75
C ALA A 223 -22.68 -30.72 14.05
N ASP A 224 -21.83 -31.53 14.69
CA ASP A 224 -21.29 -31.28 16.04
C ASP A 224 -20.51 -29.95 16.15
N THR A 225 -19.93 -29.48 15.04
CA THR A 225 -19.10 -28.27 15.01
C THR A 225 -19.80 -27.04 14.44
N ASP A 226 -21.12 -27.07 14.23
CA ASP A 226 -21.84 -25.99 13.56
C ASP A 226 -21.87 -24.70 14.39
N SER A 227 -22.10 -24.80 15.69
CA SER A 227 -22.16 -23.65 16.60
C SER A 227 -20.83 -22.92 16.75
N THR A 228 -19.72 -23.64 16.61
CA THR A 228 -18.37 -23.07 16.71
C THR A 228 -17.91 -22.56 15.35
N ARG A 229 -18.13 -23.33 14.27
CA ARG A 229 -17.60 -23.03 12.94
C ARG A 229 -18.47 -22.09 12.09
N LYS A 230 -19.66 -21.69 12.52
CA LYS A 230 -20.54 -20.80 11.73
C LYS A 230 -21.00 -19.66 12.61
N PHE A 231 -20.84 -18.43 12.11
CA PHE A 231 -21.25 -17.23 12.85
C PHE A 231 -22.50 -16.61 12.24
N THR A 232 -23.38 -16.07 13.09
CA THR A 232 -24.60 -15.39 12.64
C THR A 232 -24.37 -13.89 12.56
N TYR A 233 -24.38 -13.34 11.35
CA TYR A 233 -24.30 -11.90 11.10
C TYR A 233 -25.70 -11.30 10.99
N SER A 234 -25.85 -10.05 11.45
CA SER A 234 -27.09 -9.27 11.29
C SER A 234 -26.87 -8.09 10.35
N VAL A 235 -27.76 -7.96 9.37
CA VAL A 235 -27.77 -6.87 8.40
C VAL A 235 -29.15 -6.23 8.38
N ALA A 236 -29.20 -4.91 8.43
CA ALA A 236 -30.45 -4.14 8.36
C ALA A 236 -30.55 -3.38 7.03
N ILE A 237 -31.57 -3.66 6.22
CA ILE A 237 -31.74 -3.06 4.88
C ILE A 237 -33.00 -2.19 4.85
N ARG A 238 -32.90 -1.02 4.20
CA ARG A 238 -34.05 -0.14 3.95
C ARG A 238 -34.24 0.15 2.46
N TYR A 239 -35.35 -0.35 1.92
CA TYR A 239 -35.70 -0.21 0.50
C TYR A 239 -36.50 1.07 0.22
N SER A 240 -36.43 1.53 -1.03
CA SER A 240 -37.31 2.56 -1.58
C SER A 240 -37.92 2.06 -2.89
N ASN A 241 -39.17 2.44 -3.18
CA ASN A 241 -39.83 2.14 -4.46
C ASN A 241 -40.02 3.41 -5.30
N THR A 242 -40.19 4.54 -4.62
CA THR A 242 -40.48 5.85 -5.20
C THR A 242 -39.50 6.86 -4.66
N THR A 243 -39.19 7.87 -5.45
CA THR A 243 -38.22 8.90 -5.11
C THR A 243 -38.70 9.70 -3.89
N GLY A 244 -37.80 9.92 -2.93
CA GLY A 244 -38.09 10.65 -1.69
C GLY A 244 -38.96 9.91 -0.66
N LYS A 245 -39.29 8.62 -0.87
CA LYS A 245 -40.06 7.82 0.09
C LYS A 245 -39.51 6.40 0.23
N PHE A 246 -39.24 6.02 1.48
CA PHE A 246 -38.91 4.64 1.84
C PHE A 246 -40.16 3.75 1.87
N LYS A 247 -39.99 2.45 1.57
CA LYS A 247 -41.07 1.46 1.63
C LYS A 247 -41.57 1.26 3.06
N THR A 248 -40.64 1.17 4.00
CA THR A 248 -40.88 1.07 5.44
C THR A 248 -40.17 2.20 6.20
N PRO A 249 -40.75 2.68 7.31
CA PRO A 249 -40.06 3.63 8.19
C PRO A 249 -38.83 3.00 8.84
N ASP A 250 -38.91 1.71 9.18
CA ASP A 250 -37.87 0.97 9.88
C ASP A 250 -36.98 0.16 8.91
N PHE A 251 -35.81 -0.24 9.41
CA PHE A 251 -34.91 -1.16 8.71
C PHE A 251 -35.43 -2.59 8.83
N GLU A 252 -35.44 -3.32 7.72
CA GLU A 252 -35.68 -4.76 7.71
C GLU A 252 -34.41 -5.49 8.17
N GLU A 253 -34.42 -6.05 9.37
CA GLU A 253 -33.31 -6.86 9.89
C GLU A 253 -33.35 -8.27 9.31
N PHE A 254 -32.20 -8.73 8.81
CA PHE A 254 -32.00 -10.07 8.30
C PHE A 254 -30.75 -10.68 8.92
N LYS A 255 -30.92 -11.86 9.54
CA LYS A 255 -29.83 -12.63 10.14
C LYS A 255 -29.47 -13.79 9.22
N PHE A 256 -28.18 -13.97 8.98
CA PHE A 256 -27.68 -15.03 8.12
C PHE A 256 -26.42 -15.67 8.70
N PHE A 257 -26.18 -16.93 8.36
CA PHE A 257 -24.95 -17.62 8.72
C PHE A 257 -23.84 -17.27 7.74
N GLY A 258 -22.67 -16.92 8.23
CA GLY A 258 -21.50 -16.63 7.41
C GLY A 258 -20.24 -17.35 7.92
N PRO A 259 -19.09 -17.03 7.32
CA PRO A 259 -17.79 -17.55 7.77
C PRO A 259 -17.53 -17.15 9.22
N GLN A 260 -16.66 -17.92 9.88
CA GLN A 260 -16.37 -17.81 11.31
C GLN A 260 -15.95 -16.39 11.71
N GLN A 261 -16.62 -15.79 12.68
CA GLN A 261 -16.02 -14.70 13.43
C GLN A 261 -15.26 -15.33 14.60
N PRO A 262 -13.96 -15.06 14.75
CA PRO A 262 -13.21 -15.65 15.83
C PRO A 262 -13.71 -15.13 17.19
N GLY A 263 -14.08 -16.07 18.07
CA GLY A 263 -14.41 -15.83 19.47
C GLY A 263 -13.17 -15.96 20.37
N SER A 264 -13.38 -15.99 21.69
CA SER A 264 -12.28 -16.14 22.66
C SER A 264 -11.66 -17.54 22.72
N GLU A 265 -12.19 -18.51 21.97
CA GLU A 265 -11.67 -19.88 21.89
C GLU A 265 -10.65 -20.01 20.73
N ASP A 266 -9.58 -20.78 20.98
CA ASP A 266 -8.40 -21.05 20.13
C ASP A 266 -8.20 -20.16 18.87
N PRO A 267 -7.51 -19.00 19.01
CA PRO A 267 -7.40 -17.98 17.96
C PRO A 267 -6.66 -18.43 16.68
N ASP A 268 -5.94 -19.55 16.72
CA ASP A 268 -5.19 -20.06 15.56
C ASP A 268 -5.94 -21.17 14.79
N THR A 269 -7.01 -21.75 15.35
CA THR A 269 -7.77 -22.82 14.67
C THR A 269 -9.03 -22.30 13.97
N MET A 270 -9.67 -21.25 14.51
CA MET A 270 -10.96 -20.74 14.05
C MET A 270 -10.83 -19.44 13.25
N LEU A 271 -10.22 -19.53 12.06
CA LEU A 271 -10.01 -18.39 11.17
C LEU A 271 -11.08 -18.35 10.06
N PRO A 272 -11.69 -17.20 9.72
CA PRO A 272 -12.63 -17.07 8.60
C PRO A 272 -12.00 -17.31 7.22
N VAL A 273 -10.70 -17.07 7.13
CA VAL A 273 -9.91 -17.21 5.90
C VAL A 273 -8.64 -17.95 6.24
N ARG A 274 -8.30 -18.93 5.41
CA ARG A 274 -7.03 -19.67 5.50
C ARG A 274 -6.24 -19.49 4.22
N VAL A 275 -4.98 -19.13 4.38
CA VAL A 275 -4.00 -19.03 3.29
C VAL A 275 -3.29 -20.38 3.16
N THR A 276 -3.23 -20.93 1.95
CA THR A 276 -2.55 -22.18 1.68
C THR A 276 -1.03 -22.00 1.71
N ARG A 277 -0.29 -23.08 1.93
CA ARG A 277 1.12 -23.12 1.52
C ARG A 277 1.22 -22.92 -0.01
N PRO A 278 2.30 -22.34 -0.55
CA PRO A 278 2.43 -22.16 -1.99
C PRO A 278 2.43 -23.50 -2.72
N TYR A 279 1.74 -23.56 -3.85
CA TYR A 279 1.67 -24.77 -4.66
C TYR A 279 1.62 -24.45 -6.15
N PHE A 280 1.98 -25.41 -6.98
CA PHE A 280 1.99 -25.26 -8.42
C PHE A 280 0.65 -25.69 -9.03
N ASP A 281 -0.01 -24.77 -9.73
CA ASP A 281 -1.34 -24.96 -10.32
C ASP A 281 -1.27 -25.64 -11.71
N CYS A 282 -1.02 -26.95 -11.69
CA CYS A 282 -0.76 -27.76 -12.88
C CYS A 282 -1.99 -27.90 -13.80
N GLY A 283 -1.85 -27.46 -15.05
CA GLY A 283 -2.89 -27.62 -16.08
C GLY A 283 -3.98 -26.55 -16.06
N GLN A 284 -3.83 -25.51 -15.24
CA GLN A 284 -4.65 -24.30 -15.22
C GLN A 284 -3.75 -23.11 -15.49
N SER A 285 -3.39 -22.32 -14.47
CA SER A 285 -2.50 -21.16 -14.60
C SER A 285 -1.03 -21.52 -14.82
N ASN A 286 -0.62 -22.78 -14.56
CA ASN A 286 0.74 -23.29 -14.72
C ASN A 286 1.82 -22.44 -14.02
N ARG A 287 1.45 -21.81 -12.91
CA ARG A 287 2.31 -20.95 -12.10
C ARG A 287 2.27 -21.40 -10.64
N TRP A 288 3.27 -20.96 -9.88
CA TRP A 288 3.27 -21.10 -8.42
C TRP A 288 2.34 -20.06 -7.82
N ILE A 289 1.36 -20.51 -7.05
CA ILE A 289 0.32 -19.66 -6.47
C ILE A 289 0.18 -19.88 -4.97
N VAL A 290 -0.35 -18.85 -4.32
CA VAL A 290 -0.80 -18.86 -2.93
C VAL A 290 -2.28 -18.48 -2.94
N THR A 291 -3.11 -19.31 -2.31
CA THR A 291 -4.56 -19.16 -2.33
C THR A 291 -5.07 -18.77 -0.95
N ALA A 292 -5.82 -17.68 -0.87
CA ALA A 292 -6.68 -17.40 0.28
C ALA A 292 -8.05 -18.02 0.03
N SER A 293 -8.52 -18.81 1.00
CA SER A 293 -9.80 -19.53 0.90
C SER A 293 -10.73 -19.18 2.06
N SER A 294 -12.01 -18.99 1.76
CA SER A 294 -13.06 -18.71 2.75
C SER A 294 -14.34 -19.50 2.42
N PRO A 295 -15.02 -20.09 3.41
CA PRO A 295 -16.20 -20.92 3.17
C PRO A 295 -17.48 -20.07 2.98
N VAL A 296 -18.35 -20.54 2.09
CA VAL A 296 -19.71 -20.05 1.89
C VAL A 296 -20.67 -20.93 2.69
N VAL A 297 -21.54 -20.29 3.48
CA VAL A 297 -22.51 -20.98 4.33
C VAL A 297 -23.90 -20.85 3.75
N GLU A 298 -24.63 -21.96 3.75
CA GLU A 298 -25.99 -22.02 3.26
C GLU A 298 -26.79 -23.16 3.93
N PHE A 299 -28.13 -23.03 3.96
CA PHE A 299 -29.04 -24.10 4.34
C PHE A 299 -29.12 -25.21 3.29
N MET A 300 -28.94 -26.45 3.74
CA MET A 300 -29.07 -27.63 2.89
C MET A 300 -30.01 -28.67 3.53
N PRO A 301 -31.02 -29.19 2.81
CA PRO A 301 -31.52 -28.73 1.50
C PRO A 301 -32.14 -27.31 1.58
N ARG A 302 -31.99 -26.51 0.51
CA ARG A 302 -32.42 -25.09 0.48
C ARG A 302 -33.94 -24.94 0.55
N TYR A 303 -34.65 -25.65 -0.32
CA TYR A 303 -36.10 -25.48 -0.56
C TYR A 303 -36.99 -26.46 0.19
N SER A 304 -36.54 -26.94 1.35
CA SER A 304 -37.39 -27.75 2.21
C SER A 304 -38.40 -26.87 2.96
N ASN A 305 -39.68 -27.27 2.93
CA ASN A 305 -40.73 -26.65 3.73
C ASN A 305 -40.53 -26.88 5.24
N PHE A 306 -39.77 -27.91 5.62
CA PHE A 306 -39.49 -28.25 7.00
C PHE A 306 -38.23 -27.53 7.46
N THR A 307 -38.39 -26.44 8.21
CA THR A 307 -37.29 -25.62 8.73
C THR A 307 -36.33 -26.41 9.62
N HIS A 308 -36.81 -27.38 10.38
CA HIS A 308 -35.98 -28.23 11.25
C HIS A 308 -35.07 -29.21 10.47
N LEU A 309 -35.38 -29.48 9.19
CA LEU A 309 -34.52 -30.29 8.31
C LEU A 309 -33.43 -29.45 7.63
N ARG A 310 -33.50 -28.12 7.73
CA ARG A 310 -32.53 -27.20 7.10
C ARG A 310 -31.35 -27.00 8.04
N ARG A 311 -30.25 -27.69 7.77
CA ARG A 311 -28.98 -27.49 8.48
C ARG A 311 -28.11 -26.47 7.73
N PRO A 312 -27.53 -25.46 8.38
CA PRO A 312 -26.52 -24.63 7.75
C PRO A 312 -25.26 -25.46 7.52
N ARG A 313 -24.75 -25.55 6.29
CA ARG A 313 -23.54 -26.31 5.90
C ARG A 313 -22.59 -25.40 5.13
N PHE A 314 -21.29 -25.72 5.14
CA PHE A 314 -20.38 -25.19 4.14
C PHE A 314 -20.70 -25.81 2.79
N THR A 315 -21.32 -25.03 1.90
CA THR A 315 -21.77 -25.51 0.58
C THR A 315 -20.78 -25.18 -0.51
N ALA A 316 -19.97 -24.13 -0.35
CA ALA A 316 -18.94 -23.76 -1.29
C ALA A 316 -17.73 -23.12 -0.60
N VAL A 317 -16.65 -22.94 -1.36
CA VAL A 317 -15.43 -22.24 -0.96
C VAL A 317 -15.11 -21.18 -2.01
N SER A 318 -14.92 -19.94 -1.57
CA SER A 318 -14.36 -18.89 -2.42
C SER A 318 -12.83 -18.90 -2.28
N THR A 319 -12.15 -18.84 -3.42
CA THR A 319 -10.68 -18.85 -3.50
C THR A 319 -10.20 -17.63 -4.27
N ILE A 320 -9.19 -16.95 -3.75
CA ILE A 320 -8.49 -15.88 -4.44
C ILE A 320 -7.01 -16.24 -4.50
N ASP A 321 -6.46 -16.25 -5.71
CA ASP A 321 -5.10 -16.71 -5.99
C ASP A 321 -4.18 -15.53 -6.30
N MET A 322 -3.03 -15.52 -5.66
CA MET A 322 -1.90 -14.63 -5.94
C MET A 322 -0.70 -15.46 -6.39
N GLU A 323 0.09 -14.91 -7.32
CA GLU A 323 1.32 -15.55 -7.77
C GLU A 323 2.42 -15.45 -6.70
N PHE A 324 3.06 -16.57 -6.39
CA PHE A 324 4.09 -16.64 -5.35
C PHE A 324 5.29 -15.76 -5.67
N GLU A 325 5.65 -15.61 -6.96
CA GLU A 325 6.77 -14.77 -7.40
C GLU A 325 6.60 -13.29 -7.00
N ARG A 326 5.36 -12.83 -6.78
CA ARG A 326 5.08 -11.44 -6.40
C ARG A 326 5.09 -11.21 -4.90
N ILE A 327 5.22 -12.26 -4.10
CA ILE A 327 5.24 -12.15 -2.64
C ILE A 327 6.68 -11.85 -2.21
N ASP A 328 6.87 -10.69 -1.57
CA ASP A 328 8.17 -10.31 -1.03
C ASP A 328 8.62 -11.29 0.06
N MET A 329 9.85 -11.80 -0.03
CA MET A 329 10.46 -12.59 1.04
C MET A 329 11.05 -11.71 2.14
N ASN A 330 11.17 -12.24 3.36
CA ASN A 330 11.87 -11.56 4.44
C ASN A 330 13.13 -12.35 4.82
N GLN A 331 14.29 -11.86 4.39
CA GLN A 331 15.59 -12.55 4.57
C GLN A 331 16.27 -12.21 5.91
N CYS A 332 15.74 -11.23 6.65
CA CYS A 332 16.30 -10.78 7.90
C CYS A 332 16.18 -11.84 9.01
N PRO A 333 17.02 -11.79 10.07
CA PRO A 333 16.90 -12.70 11.20
C PRO A 333 15.54 -12.56 11.91
N ILE A 334 15.21 -13.54 12.76
CA ILE A 334 13.98 -13.50 13.57
C ILE A 334 14.13 -12.38 14.61
N MET A 335 13.22 -11.41 14.55
CA MET A 335 13.24 -10.23 15.42
C MET A 335 11.81 -9.66 15.59
N PRO A 336 11.56 -8.73 16.52
CA PRO A 336 10.30 -7.99 16.60
C PRO A 336 10.08 -7.18 15.30
N GLY A 337 9.39 -7.76 14.33
CA GLY A 337 9.47 -7.31 12.93
C GLY A 337 9.31 -8.45 11.93
N ASN A 338 9.93 -9.58 12.26
CA ASN A 338 9.96 -10.81 11.49
C ASN A 338 9.67 -12.00 12.41
N PRO A 339 8.41 -12.20 12.83
CA PRO A 339 8.04 -13.32 13.68
C PRO A 339 8.14 -14.64 12.91
N ALA A 340 8.48 -15.72 13.60
CA ALA A 340 8.35 -17.07 13.06
C ALA A 340 6.86 -17.43 12.83
N PRO A 341 6.51 -18.26 11.84
CA PRO A 341 7.40 -19.01 10.94
C PRO A 341 7.88 -18.21 9.71
N ASN A 342 9.17 -18.35 9.37
CA ASN A 342 9.77 -17.79 8.15
C ASN A 342 10.97 -18.65 7.72
N ALA A 343 10.89 -19.25 6.53
CA ALA A 343 11.94 -20.10 5.98
C ALA A 343 13.22 -19.33 5.66
N PHE A 344 13.07 -18.08 5.21
CA PHE A 344 14.17 -17.25 4.71
C PHE A 344 14.89 -16.47 5.82
N ALA A 345 14.46 -16.61 7.07
CA ALA A 345 15.05 -15.86 8.16
C ALA A 345 16.54 -16.19 8.33
N GLY A 346 17.39 -15.16 8.33
CA GLY A 346 18.84 -15.31 8.48
C GLY A 346 19.58 -15.70 7.19
N THR A 347 18.93 -15.62 6.03
CA THR A 347 19.60 -15.75 4.72
C THR A 347 20.28 -14.46 4.27
N ALA A 348 19.97 -13.33 4.91
CA ALA A 348 20.63 -12.06 4.64
C ALA A 348 22.13 -12.12 5.01
N ARG A 349 22.99 -11.64 4.10
CA ARG A 349 24.45 -11.64 4.24
C ARG A 349 25.01 -10.38 4.90
N CYS A 350 24.19 -9.70 5.70
CA CYS A 350 24.58 -8.49 6.41
C CYS A 350 25.76 -8.75 7.36
N ARG A 351 26.65 -7.77 7.52
CA ARG A 351 27.78 -7.83 8.46
C ARG A 351 27.30 -7.72 9.91
N PRO A 352 28.03 -8.24 10.91
CA PRO A 352 27.68 -8.07 12.33
C PRO A 352 27.60 -6.61 12.80
N SER A 353 28.25 -5.68 12.10
CA SER A 353 28.16 -4.23 12.34
C SER A 353 26.87 -3.59 11.78
N THR A 354 26.05 -4.36 11.06
CA THR A 354 24.80 -3.93 10.44
C THR A 354 23.59 -4.74 10.93
N SER A 355 22.41 -4.11 10.92
CA SER A 355 21.08 -4.69 11.09
C SER A 355 20.35 -4.82 9.75
N CYS A 356 19.61 -5.89 9.55
CA CYS A 356 18.85 -6.12 8.32
C CYS A 356 17.45 -5.49 8.37
N GLU A 357 17.03 -4.83 7.30
CA GLU A 357 15.67 -4.37 7.05
C GLU A 357 15.15 -4.91 5.70
N PRO A 358 13.92 -5.45 5.59
CA PRO A 358 13.40 -5.96 4.33
C PRO A 358 12.94 -4.83 3.40
N LEU A 359 13.16 -5.00 2.09
CA LEU A 359 12.63 -4.12 1.05
C LEU A 359 11.27 -4.65 0.54
N MET A 360 10.51 -3.77 -0.12
CA MET A 360 9.15 -4.05 -0.57
C MET A 360 9.04 -3.96 -2.08
N GLY A 361 8.16 -4.78 -2.67
CA GLY A 361 7.96 -4.84 -4.13
C GLY A 361 9.09 -5.54 -4.89
N TYR A 362 9.92 -6.31 -4.20
CA TYR A 362 11.06 -7.02 -4.76
C TYR A 362 10.68 -8.44 -5.27
N GLY A 363 9.58 -8.99 -4.73
CA GLY A 363 9.06 -10.31 -5.06
C GLY A 363 9.93 -11.46 -4.52
N PHE A 364 9.78 -12.64 -5.12
CA PHE A 364 10.57 -13.82 -4.81
C PHE A 364 11.96 -13.75 -5.47
N LYS A 365 12.81 -12.84 -4.99
CA LYS A 365 14.20 -12.67 -5.47
C LYS A 365 15.17 -12.42 -4.32
N ARG A 366 16.42 -12.86 -4.46
CA ARG A 366 17.50 -12.58 -3.50
C ARG A 366 17.90 -11.11 -3.51
N GLY A 367 18.24 -10.60 -2.33
CA GLY A 367 18.70 -9.23 -2.16
C GLY A 367 17.56 -8.25 -1.86
N GLY A 368 16.36 -8.76 -1.54
CA GLY A 368 15.19 -7.97 -1.12
C GLY A 368 15.30 -7.42 0.30
N TYR A 369 16.50 -6.99 0.71
CA TYR A 369 16.79 -6.42 2.02
C TYR A 369 17.85 -5.33 1.88
N GLN A 370 17.99 -4.50 2.91
CA GLN A 370 19.06 -3.54 3.06
C GLN A 370 19.71 -3.73 4.43
N CYS A 371 21.02 -3.53 4.52
CA CYS A 371 21.77 -3.61 5.76
C CYS A 371 22.04 -2.19 6.27
N VAL A 372 21.41 -1.86 7.38
CA VAL A 372 21.55 -0.59 8.09
C VAL A 372 22.61 -0.68 9.17
N CYS A 373 23.43 0.34 9.42
CA CYS A 373 24.41 0.26 10.51
C CYS A 373 23.74 0.09 11.89
N ASN A 374 24.32 -0.78 12.73
CA ASN A 374 23.84 -0.98 14.10
C ASN A 374 24.04 0.28 14.96
N PRO A 375 23.26 0.44 16.05
CA PRO A 375 23.47 1.53 17.00
C PRO A 375 24.92 1.58 17.51
N GLY A 376 25.53 2.76 17.44
CA GLY A 376 26.94 2.97 17.77
C GLY A 376 27.92 2.64 16.64
N TYR A 377 27.42 2.42 15.44
CA TYR A 377 28.17 2.40 14.18
C TYR A 377 27.61 3.45 13.20
N TYR A 378 28.41 3.85 12.21
CA TYR A 378 28.00 4.79 11.16
C TYR A 378 28.54 4.38 9.79
N TYR A 379 27.91 4.89 8.73
CA TYR A 379 28.31 4.59 7.36
C TYR A 379 29.64 5.24 7.00
N PRO A 380 30.52 4.53 6.28
CA PRO A 380 31.72 5.13 5.73
C PRO A 380 31.43 6.36 4.86
N TRP A 381 32.36 7.31 4.82
CA TRP A 381 32.20 8.55 4.05
C TRP A 381 32.23 8.35 2.53
N TRP A 382 32.63 7.16 2.05
CA TRP A 382 32.67 6.81 0.62
C TRP A 382 31.44 6.01 0.15
N HIS A 383 30.56 5.60 1.07
CA HIS A 383 29.34 4.86 0.76
C HIS A 383 28.12 5.70 1.10
N ASP A 384 27.13 5.70 0.21
CA ASP A 384 25.91 6.50 0.36
C ASP A 384 24.77 5.62 0.88
N GLY A 385 24.38 5.82 2.14
CA GLY A 385 23.20 5.19 2.71
C GLY A 385 23.38 3.70 3.06
N PRO A 386 22.26 2.97 3.26
CA PRO A 386 22.29 1.56 3.63
C PRO A 386 22.84 0.69 2.51
N PHE A 387 23.55 -0.37 2.89
CA PHE A 387 24.08 -1.32 1.93
C PHE A 387 22.94 -2.15 1.34
N LEU A 388 22.81 -2.16 0.02
CA LEU A 388 21.71 -2.86 -0.64
C LEU A 388 22.01 -4.35 -0.72
N GLY A 389 21.03 -5.18 -0.36
CA GLY A 389 21.17 -6.64 -0.39
C GLY A 389 21.55 -7.15 -1.78
N ILE A 390 21.05 -6.53 -2.85
CA ILE A 390 21.41 -6.91 -4.24
C ILE A 390 22.92 -6.77 -4.50
N GLU A 391 23.57 -5.75 -3.94
CA GLU A 391 25.01 -5.53 -4.07
C GLU A 391 25.77 -6.57 -3.25
N LEU A 392 25.29 -6.91 -2.05
CA LEU A 392 25.88 -7.96 -1.22
C LEU A 392 25.79 -9.35 -1.86
N GLU A 393 24.68 -9.66 -2.54
CA GLU A 393 24.50 -10.95 -3.23
C GLU A 393 25.30 -11.03 -4.53
N GLN A 394 25.74 -9.90 -5.10
CA GLN A 394 26.60 -9.86 -6.29
C GLN A 394 28.09 -9.68 -5.96
N ALA A 395 28.43 -9.31 -4.72
CA ALA A 395 29.78 -9.02 -4.31
C ALA A 395 30.69 -10.26 -4.30
N THR A 396 31.96 -10.05 -4.67
CA THR A 396 33.01 -11.03 -4.41
C THR A 396 33.36 -11.10 -2.93
N LYS A 397 34.03 -12.18 -2.49
CA LYS A 397 34.44 -12.32 -1.09
C LYS A 397 35.26 -11.13 -0.58
N ALA A 398 36.19 -10.63 -1.40
CA ALA A 398 37.07 -9.52 -1.05
C ALA A 398 36.29 -8.20 -0.89
N GLU A 399 35.34 -7.93 -1.78
CA GLU A 399 34.44 -6.77 -1.68
C GLU A 399 33.53 -6.89 -0.47
N TRP A 400 33.00 -8.09 -0.19
CA TRP A 400 32.16 -8.34 0.98
C TRP A 400 32.90 -8.06 2.30
N GLU A 401 34.16 -8.46 2.41
CA GLU A 401 34.94 -8.31 3.64
C GLU A 401 35.37 -6.88 3.95
N VAL A 402 35.61 -6.05 2.92
CA VAL A 402 36.17 -4.69 3.08
C VAL A 402 35.12 -3.60 2.86
N GLY A 403 34.18 -3.81 1.93
CA GLY A 403 33.29 -2.76 1.42
C GLY A 403 32.05 -2.49 2.27
N PHE A 404 31.50 -3.51 2.94
CA PHE A 404 30.17 -3.44 3.56
C PHE A 404 30.21 -3.36 5.10
N ASP A 405 31.32 -2.91 5.68
CA ASP A 405 31.46 -2.78 7.13
C ASP A 405 31.14 -1.36 7.61
N CYS A 406 30.41 -1.23 8.72
CA CYS A 406 30.18 0.05 9.36
C CYS A 406 31.31 0.39 10.33
N LEU A 407 31.63 1.68 10.45
CA LEU A 407 32.67 2.18 11.34
C LEU A 407 32.12 2.41 12.76
N THR A 408 32.92 2.17 13.80
CA THR A 408 32.51 2.36 15.19
C THR A 408 32.53 3.82 15.62
N VAL A 409 31.54 4.21 16.44
CA VAL A 409 31.52 5.51 17.12
C VAL A 409 32.41 5.44 18.35
N ALA A 410 33.48 6.25 18.40
CA ALA A 410 34.48 6.21 19.47
C ALA A 410 33.91 6.63 20.84
N ASP A 411 33.37 7.84 20.95
CA ASP A 411 32.80 8.39 22.20
C ASP A 411 31.28 8.44 22.15
N ARG A 412 30.60 7.65 22.99
CA ARG A 412 29.13 7.63 23.11
C ARG A 412 28.67 8.45 24.32
N GLN A 413 27.62 9.25 24.12
CA GLN A 413 26.96 10.02 25.17
C GLN A 413 25.86 9.18 25.82
N VAL A 414 25.84 9.14 27.15
CA VAL A 414 24.71 8.58 27.90
C VAL A 414 23.63 9.65 28.01
N ILE A 415 22.37 9.31 27.74
CA ILE A 415 21.27 10.24 27.95
C ILE A 415 21.22 10.58 29.45
N PRO A 416 21.39 11.86 29.83
CA PRO A 416 21.25 12.23 31.23
C PRO A 416 19.77 12.09 31.64
N ASN A 417 19.46 11.14 32.53
CA ASN A 417 18.10 10.91 33.08
C ASN A 417 17.62 12.05 34.00
N VAL A 418 18.55 12.91 34.43
CA VAL A 418 18.29 14.13 35.19
C VAL A 418 18.93 15.25 34.40
N MET A 419 18.25 16.40 34.29
CA MET A 419 18.86 17.57 33.66
C MET A 419 20.27 17.77 34.22
N PRO A 420 21.30 18.00 33.38
CA PRO A 420 22.52 18.54 33.90
C PRO A 420 22.12 19.82 34.62
N THR A 421 22.37 19.89 35.93
CA THR A 421 22.23 21.14 36.67
C THR A 421 23.04 22.15 35.87
N PHE A 422 22.37 23.13 35.27
CA PHE A 422 23.06 24.22 34.61
C PHE A 422 23.84 24.88 35.74
N VAL A 423 25.10 24.50 35.90
CA VAL A 423 26.04 25.34 36.61
C VAL A 423 26.02 26.58 35.74
N ARG A 424 25.27 27.59 36.19
CA ARG A 424 25.54 28.97 35.84
C ARG A 424 27.00 29.17 36.25
N LYS A 425 27.93 28.79 35.36
CA LYS A 425 29.15 29.55 35.23
C LYS A 425 28.61 30.93 34.94
N ARG A 426 28.61 31.78 35.97
CA ARG A 426 28.54 33.22 35.78
C ARG A 426 29.52 33.47 34.64
N ARG A 427 29.00 33.74 33.45
CA ARG A 427 29.80 34.39 32.42
C ARG A 427 30.18 35.69 33.08
N SER A 428 31.39 35.75 33.64
CA SER A 428 32.04 37.04 33.80
C SER A 428 32.00 37.65 32.41
N VAL A 429 31.37 38.82 32.31
CA VAL A 429 31.33 39.58 31.08
C VAL A 429 32.76 40.05 30.82
N ALA A 430 33.54 39.19 30.17
CA ALA A 430 34.83 39.55 29.62
C ALA A 430 34.56 40.08 28.21
N ASN A 431 34.76 41.39 28.06
CA ASN A 431 34.57 42.13 26.82
C ASN A 431 35.40 41.50 25.68
N SER A 432 34.73 41.06 24.61
CA SER A 432 35.30 40.45 23.40
C SER A 432 36.15 41.39 22.53
N LYS A 433 36.57 42.55 23.06
CA LYS A 433 37.44 43.53 22.38
C LYS A 433 38.92 43.33 22.67
N SER A 434 39.30 42.54 23.68
CA SER A 434 40.70 42.42 24.12
C SER A 434 41.45 41.20 23.58
N LEU A 435 40.80 40.17 23.05
CA LEU A 435 41.48 38.97 22.55
C LEU A 435 41.83 39.02 21.04
N PHE A 436 41.15 39.83 20.24
CA PHE A 436 41.43 39.94 18.80
C PHE A 436 42.60 40.87 18.47
N LEU A 437 42.97 41.75 19.41
CA LEU A 437 44.05 42.73 19.25
C LEU A 437 45.43 42.20 19.65
N GLN A 438 45.53 40.93 20.06
CA GLN A 438 46.76 40.33 20.57
C GLN A 438 47.41 39.32 19.59
N GLU A 439 46.75 39.03 18.46
CA GLU A 439 47.25 38.08 17.44
C GLU A 439 47.68 38.73 16.12
N VAL A 440 47.51 40.05 15.96
CA VAL A 440 47.85 40.73 14.71
C VAL A 440 48.58 42.03 15.03
N VAL A 441 49.92 41.98 15.11
CA VAL A 441 50.89 43.00 14.66
C VAL A 441 52.29 42.59 15.18
N PRO A 442 53.26 42.30 14.30
CA PRO A 442 54.68 42.20 14.66
C PRO A 442 55.29 43.60 14.93
N GLU A 443 56.34 43.61 15.72
CA GLU A 443 57.14 44.77 16.14
C GLU A 443 57.61 45.63 14.96
N ASP A 444 57.30 46.94 15.02
CA ASP A 444 58.22 47.97 14.57
C ASP A 444 58.00 49.23 15.44
N GLN A 445 58.94 49.47 16.35
CA GLN A 445 58.91 50.60 17.27
C GLN A 445 59.39 51.87 16.55
N SER A 446 58.53 52.88 16.43
CA SER A 446 58.99 54.27 16.33
C SER A 446 58.88 54.94 17.70
N PRO A 447 59.89 55.74 18.13
CA PRO A 447 59.93 56.28 19.48
C PRO A 447 58.78 57.27 19.67
N ARG A 448 57.95 57.02 20.68
CA ARG A 448 56.85 57.92 21.06
C ARG A 448 57.43 59.29 21.43
N LEU A 449 57.19 60.28 20.56
CA LEU A 449 57.48 61.69 20.83
C LEU A 449 56.91 62.09 22.19
N THR A 450 57.77 62.69 23.01
CA THR A 450 57.41 63.16 24.35
C THR A 450 56.32 64.23 24.30
N ARG A 451 55.57 64.39 25.38
CA ARG A 451 54.41 65.30 25.45
C ARG A 451 54.77 66.76 25.14
N THR A 452 56.02 67.17 25.41
CA THR A 452 56.59 68.47 25.06
C THR A 452 56.90 68.60 23.56
N GLN A 453 57.42 67.55 22.92
CA GLN A 453 57.63 67.52 21.47
C GLN A 453 56.30 67.54 20.70
N LYS A 454 55.27 66.81 21.18
CA LYS A 454 53.91 66.90 20.62
C LYS A 454 53.32 68.31 20.71
N LYS A 455 53.50 69.01 21.83
CA LYS A 455 52.99 70.40 21.96
C LYS A 455 53.67 71.38 21.01
N LYS A 456 54.96 71.20 20.68
CA LYS A 456 55.65 72.05 19.69
C LYS A 456 55.23 71.80 18.24
N LEU A 457 54.71 70.61 17.92
CA LEU A 457 54.30 70.21 16.56
C LEU A 457 52.85 70.57 16.20
N ILE A 458 52.01 70.86 17.20
CA ILE A 458 50.59 71.20 16.98
C ILE A 458 50.40 72.48 16.14
N PRO A 459 51.10 73.60 16.41
CA PRO A 459 50.90 74.83 15.63
C PRO A 459 51.33 74.67 14.17
N THR A 460 52.42 73.92 13.93
CA THR A 460 52.92 73.63 12.57
C THR A 460 51.97 72.73 11.78
N LEU A 461 51.31 71.78 12.44
CA LEU A 461 50.32 70.90 11.81
C LEU A 461 49.01 71.63 11.49
N GLU A 462 48.62 72.59 12.33
CA GLU A 462 47.46 73.44 12.08
C GLU A 462 47.70 74.40 10.91
N ALA A 463 48.90 75.00 10.82
CA ALA A 463 49.30 75.84 9.70
C ALA A 463 49.27 75.08 8.35
N LEU A 464 49.83 73.86 8.30
CA LEU A 464 49.79 73.00 7.11
C LEU A 464 48.36 72.60 6.70
N ARG A 465 47.45 72.47 7.67
CA ARG A 465 46.04 72.13 7.41
C ARG A 465 45.26 73.28 6.81
N GLU A 466 45.52 74.50 7.28
CA GLU A 466 44.99 75.74 6.71
C GLU A 466 45.51 75.96 5.28
N GLU A 467 46.79 75.68 5.04
CA GLU A 467 47.41 75.80 3.72
C GLU A 467 46.82 74.81 2.70
N LEU A 468 46.55 73.56 3.13
CA LEU A 468 45.86 72.55 2.31
C LEU A 468 44.39 72.91 2.02
N LYS A 469 43.70 73.55 2.96
CA LYS A 469 42.34 74.06 2.73
C LYS A 469 42.33 75.20 1.72
N ARG A 470 43.30 76.11 1.78
CA ARG A 470 43.46 77.19 0.80
C ARG A 470 43.74 76.65 -0.59
N LYS A 471 44.64 75.67 -0.73
CA LYS A 471 44.92 75.01 -2.03
C LYS A 471 43.69 74.31 -2.63
N LYS A 472 42.87 73.65 -1.79
CA LYS A 472 41.61 73.03 -2.26
C LYS A 472 40.53 74.05 -2.64
N ALA A 473 40.49 75.20 -1.97
CA ALA A 473 39.60 76.29 -2.32
C ALA A 473 40.00 76.93 -3.66
N GLU A 474 41.30 77.11 -3.91
CA GLU A 474 41.84 77.59 -5.19
C GLU A 474 41.58 76.59 -6.35
N GLU A 475 41.74 75.29 -6.13
CA GLU A 475 41.38 74.23 -7.09
C GLU A 475 39.87 74.23 -7.45
N SER A 476 39.00 74.63 -6.52
CA SER A 476 37.56 74.71 -6.79
C SER A 476 37.13 75.96 -7.56
N SER A 477 37.97 77.00 -7.59
CA SER A 477 37.71 78.27 -8.28
C SER A 477 38.11 78.26 -9.76
N THR A 478 38.96 77.30 -10.16
CA THR A 478 39.57 77.23 -11.51
C THR A 478 38.77 76.40 -12.52
N ASN A 479 37.71 75.69 -12.12
CA ASN A 479 36.91 74.86 -13.03
C ASN A 479 35.40 74.95 -12.72
N PRO A 480 34.64 75.86 -13.38
CA PRO A 480 33.20 75.87 -13.28
C PRO A 480 32.62 74.66 -14.05
N LYS A 481 32.07 73.67 -13.33
CA LYS A 481 31.42 72.52 -13.97
C LYS A 481 30.08 72.92 -14.60
N VAL A 482 30.09 73.05 -15.92
CA VAL A 482 28.92 73.22 -16.79
C VAL A 482 28.04 71.96 -16.73
N ASN A 483 26.76 72.14 -16.38
CA ASN A 483 25.73 71.10 -16.46
C ASN A 483 25.18 71.03 -17.89
N LEU A 484 25.50 69.94 -18.62
CA LEU A 484 24.85 69.61 -19.90
C LEU A 484 24.29 68.19 -19.84
N LYS A 485 22.94 68.12 -19.80
CA LYS A 485 22.14 66.91 -19.86
C LYS A 485 22.36 66.19 -21.19
N LYS A 486 22.76 64.92 -21.13
CA LYS A 486 22.50 63.95 -22.21
C LYS A 486 21.85 62.71 -21.61
N ASN A 487 20.56 62.58 -21.89
CA ASN A 487 19.79 61.37 -21.64
C ASN A 487 20.36 60.23 -22.50
N LYS A 488 21.10 59.32 -21.87
CA LYS A 488 21.36 57.98 -22.38
C LYS A 488 21.13 57.00 -21.24
N VAL A 489 20.06 56.21 -21.43
CA VAL A 489 19.71 54.94 -20.81
C VAL A 489 20.70 54.46 -19.74
N ALA A 490 20.31 54.59 -18.47
CA ALA A 490 21.05 54.05 -17.36
C ALA A 490 21.03 52.52 -17.42
N LYS A 491 22.18 51.93 -17.79
CA LYS A 491 22.59 50.64 -17.24
C LYS A 491 22.50 50.77 -15.73
N LYS A 492 21.58 50.04 -15.08
CA LYS A 492 21.62 49.85 -13.63
C LYS A 492 22.99 49.25 -13.30
N ALA A 493 23.86 50.07 -12.72
CA ALA A 493 25.02 49.57 -12.02
C ALA A 493 24.48 48.66 -10.90
N TYR A 494 24.79 47.38 -11.02
CA TYR A 494 24.58 46.41 -9.96
C TYR A 494 25.32 46.95 -8.74
N GLU A 495 24.59 47.37 -7.70
CA GLU A 495 25.17 47.51 -6.36
C GLU A 495 25.93 46.22 -6.09
N PRO A 496 27.21 46.25 -5.64
CA PRO A 496 27.85 45.03 -5.19
C PRO A 496 26.93 44.47 -4.12
N SER A 497 26.30 43.35 -4.46
CA SER A 497 25.34 42.70 -3.59
C SER A 497 26.02 42.59 -2.24
N ARG A 498 25.43 43.21 -1.22
CA ARG A 498 25.69 42.77 0.15
C ARG A 498 25.58 41.26 0.03
N ALA A 499 26.70 40.57 0.24
CA ALA A 499 26.70 39.14 0.33
C ALA A 499 25.76 38.83 1.49
N HIS A 500 24.48 38.63 1.19
CA HIS A 500 23.61 37.84 2.02
C HIS A 500 24.37 36.53 2.08
N ARG A 501 25.09 36.31 3.19
CA ARG A 501 25.25 34.97 3.71
C ARG A 501 23.83 34.41 3.61
N ARG A 502 23.59 33.54 2.63
CA ARG A 502 22.44 32.65 2.69
C ARG A 502 22.67 31.91 3.98
N SER A 503 22.05 32.37 5.07
CA SER A 503 21.68 31.49 6.16
C SER A 503 21.03 30.32 5.43
N LYS A 504 21.66 29.14 5.53
CA LYS A 504 21.00 27.91 5.10
C LYS A 504 19.62 27.97 5.72
N ARG A 505 18.57 27.99 4.88
CA ARG A 505 17.19 27.99 5.36
C ARG A 505 17.09 26.90 6.41
N GLU A 506 16.65 27.24 7.61
CA GLU A 506 16.10 26.24 8.53
C GLU A 506 15.06 25.48 7.70
N ALA A 507 15.31 24.20 7.46
CA ALA A 507 14.55 23.46 6.47
C ALA A 507 13.10 23.17 6.91
N THR A 508 12.73 23.50 8.15
CA THR A 508 11.35 23.54 8.61
C THR A 508 10.71 24.89 8.32
N ASP A 509 9.64 24.88 7.54
CA ASP A 509 8.86 26.08 7.25
C ASP A 509 7.81 26.32 8.36
N GLU A 510 7.98 27.38 9.14
CA GLU A 510 7.03 27.76 10.19
C GLU A 510 5.62 28.01 9.65
N GLN A 511 5.49 28.50 8.41
CA GLN A 511 4.18 28.69 7.77
C GLN A 511 3.50 27.36 7.50
N ALA A 512 4.25 26.37 6.99
CA ALA A 512 3.78 25.01 6.78
C ALA A 512 3.35 24.36 8.11
N VAL A 513 4.12 24.54 9.19
CA VAL A 513 3.75 24.03 10.52
C VAL A 513 2.47 24.69 11.03
N ASN A 514 2.34 26.01 10.91
CA ASN A 514 1.12 26.73 11.32
C ASN A 514 -0.11 26.31 10.50
N ARG A 515 0.08 25.91 9.24
CA ARG A 515 -0.97 25.36 8.38
C ARG A 515 -1.34 23.94 8.81
N MET A 516 -0.36 23.08 9.06
CA MET A 516 -0.55 21.73 9.59
C MET A 516 -1.34 21.74 10.90
N MET A 517 -0.94 22.58 11.88
CA MET A 517 -1.61 22.65 13.17
C MET A 517 -3.08 23.06 13.03
N ARG A 518 -3.41 23.98 12.11
CA ARG A 518 -4.80 24.37 11.80
C ARG A 518 -5.61 23.21 11.23
N ILE A 519 -5.02 22.39 10.35
CA ILE A 519 -5.67 21.21 9.77
C ILE A 519 -5.95 20.17 10.86
N LEU A 520 -4.96 19.87 11.70
CA LEU A 520 -5.08 18.87 12.77
C LEU A 520 -6.03 19.30 13.88
N GLN A 521 -5.99 20.59 14.26
CA GLN A 521 -6.94 21.15 15.21
C GLN A 521 -8.37 20.98 14.69
N ARG A 522 -8.62 21.31 13.43
CA ARG A 522 -9.92 21.13 12.80
C ARG A 522 -10.36 19.66 12.75
N TYR A 523 -9.42 18.76 12.46
CA TYR A 523 -9.66 17.32 12.50
C TYR A 523 -10.08 16.84 13.89
N GLN A 524 -9.47 17.36 14.96
CA GLN A 524 -9.78 17.00 16.35
C GLN A 524 -11.05 17.67 16.90
N GLU A 525 -11.34 18.92 16.50
CA GLU A 525 -12.52 19.66 16.96
C GLU A 525 -13.84 19.09 16.43
N ILE A 526 -13.81 18.48 15.24
CA ILE A 526 -15.02 17.98 14.60
C ILE A 526 -15.28 16.53 15.03
N THR A 527 -16.26 16.41 15.91
CA THR A 527 -16.83 15.15 16.41
C THR A 527 -18.27 14.96 15.89
N PRO A 528 -18.83 13.73 16.00
CA PRO A 528 -20.22 13.44 15.62
C PRO A 528 -21.26 14.37 16.26
N VAL A 529 -21.00 14.83 17.50
CA VAL A 529 -21.91 15.72 18.23
C VAL A 529 -21.82 17.16 17.71
N THR A 530 -20.61 17.62 17.42
CA THR A 530 -20.35 19.00 17.01
C THR A 530 -20.62 19.27 15.53
N CYS A 531 -20.60 18.23 14.67
CA CYS A 531 -20.62 18.40 13.22
C CYS A 531 -21.85 19.15 12.70
N LYS A 532 -23.02 18.96 13.33
CA LYS A 532 -24.29 19.62 12.95
C LYS A 532 -24.27 21.14 13.15
N THR A 533 -23.39 21.65 14.01
CA THR A 533 -23.26 23.09 14.27
C THR A 533 -22.31 23.79 13.30
N LYS A 534 -21.48 23.02 12.58
CA LYS A 534 -20.45 23.52 11.67
C LYS A 534 -21.02 23.71 10.27
N LYS A 535 -20.43 24.64 9.50
CA LYS A 535 -20.83 24.88 8.11
C LYS A 535 -20.25 23.80 7.18
N ALA A 536 -20.86 23.59 6.02
CA ALA A 536 -20.43 22.55 5.08
C ALA A 536 -18.94 22.66 4.68
N TYR A 537 -18.42 23.87 4.43
CA TYR A 537 -17.00 24.06 4.10
C TYR A 537 -16.07 23.75 5.28
N GLU A 538 -16.56 23.82 6.53
CA GLU A 538 -15.86 23.47 7.77
C GLU A 538 -15.82 21.96 7.99
N LEU A 539 -16.58 21.18 7.23
CA LEU A 539 -16.49 19.72 7.21
C LEU A 539 -15.53 19.18 6.14
N LEU A 540 -14.94 20.05 5.30
CA LEU A 540 -14.01 19.68 4.22
C LEU A 540 -12.54 20.06 4.49
N LEU A 541 -11.65 19.09 4.62
CA LEU A 541 -10.20 19.37 4.66
C LEU A 541 -9.66 19.73 3.27
N PRO A 542 -8.53 20.45 3.20
CA PRO A 542 -7.89 20.69 1.91
C PRO A 542 -7.40 19.36 1.32
N GLY A 543 -7.40 19.24 -0.02
CA GLY A 543 -7.11 17.97 -0.70
C GLY A 543 -5.70 17.43 -0.43
N ASP A 544 -4.73 18.32 -0.22
CA ASP A 544 -3.35 17.97 0.12
C ASP A 544 -3.17 17.45 1.56
N ALA A 545 -4.23 17.46 2.37
CA ALA A 545 -4.24 16.83 3.70
C ALA A 545 -4.41 15.29 3.64
N ALA A 546 -4.75 14.72 2.48
CA ALA A 546 -4.76 13.26 2.28
C ALA A 546 -3.67 12.79 1.33
N TYR A 547 -2.51 13.45 1.34
CA TYR A 547 -1.35 12.99 0.60
C TYR A 547 -1.01 11.53 0.95
N GLY A 548 -0.64 10.73 -0.06
CA GLY A 548 -0.33 9.31 0.11
C GLY A 548 -1.55 8.37 0.13
N MET A 549 -2.77 8.89 0.03
CA MET A 549 -4.00 8.07 -0.05
C MET A 549 -3.99 7.07 -1.21
N HIS A 550 -3.42 7.45 -2.36
CA HIS A 550 -3.47 6.67 -3.60
C HIS A 550 -2.69 5.36 -3.48
N THR A 551 -1.63 5.36 -2.67
CA THR A 551 -0.75 4.22 -2.42
C THR A 551 -1.19 3.44 -1.17
N GLN A 552 -1.45 4.14 -0.05
CA GLN A 552 -1.82 3.48 1.21
C GLN A 552 -3.21 2.82 1.18
N PHE A 553 -4.15 3.37 0.40
CA PHE A 553 -5.52 2.86 0.27
C PHE A 553 -5.83 2.25 -1.10
N GLU A 554 -4.80 1.91 -1.88
CA GLU A 554 -4.99 1.30 -3.20
C GLU A 554 -5.85 0.02 -3.14
N ALA A 555 -5.61 -0.83 -2.13
CA ALA A 555 -6.38 -2.04 -1.90
C ALA A 555 -7.88 -1.75 -1.70
N GLN A 556 -8.24 -0.70 -0.95
CA GLN A 556 -9.63 -0.31 -0.73
C GLN A 556 -10.26 0.31 -1.98
N GLY A 557 -9.50 1.13 -2.73
CA GLY A 557 -9.99 1.67 -4.00
C GLY A 557 -10.25 0.57 -5.04
N ARG A 558 -9.41 -0.45 -5.09
CA ARG A 558 -9.59 -1.60 -5.97
C ARG A 558 -10.80 -2.46 -5.63
N THR A 559 -11.32 -2.43 -4.40
CA THR A 559 -12.60 -3.10 -4.07
C THR A 559 -13.79 -2.40 -4.73
N ALA A 560 -13.76 -1.07 -4.79
CA ALA A 560 -14.76 -0.29 -5.54
C ALA A 560 -14.64 -0.56 -7.04
N LEU A 561 -13.41 -0.56 -7.56
CA LEU A 561 -13.12 -0.82 -8.96
C LEU A 561 -13.60 -2.22 -9.38
N ARG A 562 -13.44 -3.22 -8.51
CA ARG A 562 -13.94 -4.59 -8.72
C ARG A 562 -15.45 -4.62 -8.94
N LEU A 563 -16.21 -3.91 -8.12
CA LEU A 563 -17.67 -3.84 -8.30
C LEU A 563 -18.00 -3.08 -9.60
N ALA A 564 -17.30 -1.99 -9.91
CA ALA A 564 -17.47 -1.25 -11.16
C ALA A 564 -17.17 -2.11 -12.41
N HIS A 565 -16.14 -2.96 -12.35
CA HIS A 565 -15.79 -3.92 -13.41
C HIS A 565 -16.85 -5.01 -13.56
N PHE A 566 -17.36 -5.54 -12.44
CA PHE A 566 -18.45 -6.52 -12.46
C PHE A 566 -19.69 -5.95 -13.14
N LEU A 567 -20.14 -4.75 -12.71
CA LEU A 567 -21.28 -4.07 -13.32
C LEU A 567 -21.02 -3.76 -14.80
N SER A 568 -19.81 -3.33 -15.14
CA SER A 568 -19.48 -3.00 -16.53
C SER A 568 -19.50 -4.23 -17.44
N ASN A 569 -18.96 -5.35 -16.96
CA ASN A 569 -18.99 -6.61 -17.67
C ASN A 569 -20.43 -7.12 -17.85
N PHE A 570 -21.21 -7.14 -16.75
CA PHE A 570 -22.59 -7.63 -16.75
C PHE A 570 -23.50 -6.81 -17.67
N LEU A 571 -23.46 -5.48 -17.56
CA LEU A 571 -24.33 -4.58 -18.33
C LEU A 571 -23.94 -4.47 -19.82
N GLN A 572 -22.77 -4.95 -20.23
CA GLN A 572 -22.35 -4.98 -21.63
C GLN A 572 -22.61 -6.33 -22.31
N ASN A 573 -22.60 -7.43 -21.56
CA ASN A 573 -22.57 -8.78 -22.13
C ASN A 573 -23.79 -9.64 -21.85
N VAL A 574 -24.58 -9.36 -20.80
CA VAL A 574 -25.75 -10.19 -20.46
C VAL A 574 -27.01 -9.71 -21.21
N ASP A 575 -27.68 -10.65 -21.87
CA ASP A 575 -29.03 -10.48 -22.42
C ASP A 575 -30.04 -11.38 -21.68
N GLU A 576 -31.24 -10.84 -21.42
CA GLU A 576 -32.25 -11.48 -20.57
C GLU A 576 -33.11 -12.52 -21.32
N TYR A 577 -33.21 -12.39 -22.64
CA TYR A 577 -34.02 -13.26 -23.49
C TYR A 577 -33.21 -14.36 -24.16
N GLU A 578 -31.93 -14.43 -23.85
CA GLU A 578 -31.02 -15.31 -24.52
C GLU A 578 -31.03 -16.70 -23.87
N GLU A 579 -31.22 -17.72 -24.69
CA GLU A 579 -31.19 -19.12 -24.27
C GLU A 579 -30.18 -19.87 -25.15
N PHE A 580 -29.17 -20.47 -24.52
CA PHE A 580 -28.09 -21.21 -25.15
C PHE A 580 -28.39 -22.71 -25.07
N GLY A 581 -29.24 -23.21 -25.96
CA GLY A 581 -29.68 -24.60 -25.96
C GLY A 581 -30.39 -24.98 -24.66
N ASN A 582 -29.72 -25.75 -23.80
CA ASN A 582 -30.26 -26.16 -22.48
C ASN A 582 -29.97 -25.17 -21.35
N LEU A 583 -29.19 -24.12 -21.63
CA LEU A 583 -28.80 -23.10 -20.68
C LEU A 583 -29.63 -21.84 -20.91
N ARG A 584 -30.15 -21.24 -19.85
CA ARG A 584 -30.78 -19.94 -19.86
C ARG A 584 -29.74 -18.87 -19.54
N GLY A 585 -29.78 -17.76 -20.27
CA GLY A 585 -29.03 -16.55 -19.94
C GLY A 585 -29.43 -16.00 -18.57
N ASP A 586 -28.54 -15.21 -17.97
CA ASP A 586 -28.84 -14.58 -16.69
C ASP A 586 -29.88 -13.48 -16.87
N ARG A 587 -30.76 -13.34 -15.86
CA ARG A 587 -31.74 -12.25 -15.81
C ARG A 587 -31.06 -10.92 -15.42
N ARG A 588 -31.79 -9.82 -15.55
CA ARG A 588 -31.29 -8.50 -15.10
C ARG A 588 -30.95 -8.54 -13.61
N LEU A 589 -30.00 -7.69 -13.22
CA LEU A 589 -29.59 -7.52 -11.83
C LEU A 589 -30.78 -7.14 -10.95
N ASN A 590 -30.92 -7.85 -9.83
CA ASN A 590 -31.93 -7.54 -8.83
C ASN A 590 -31.40 -6.53 -7.81
N GLU A 591 -32.30 -5.79 -7.15
CA GLU A 591 -31.92 -4.83 -6.09
C GLU A 591 -31.20 -5.55 -4.94
N THR A 592 -31.66 -6.75 -4.57
CA THR A 592 -31.08 -7.57 -3.51
C THR A 592 -29.65 -8.00 -3.81
N GLN A 593 -29.32 -8.29 -5.07
CA GLN A 593 -27.96 -8.64 -5.50
C GLN A 593 -27.02 -7.45 -5.31
N ILE A 594 -27.43 -6.26 -5.73
CA ILE A 594 -26.59 -5.05 -5.62
C ILE A 594 -26.44 -4.64 -4.14
N PHE A 595 -27.51 -4.72 -3.34
CA PHE A 595 -27.38 -4.55 -1.90
C PHE A 595 -26.39 -5.55 -1.28
N GLY A 596 -26.47 -6.81 -1.68
CA GLY A 596 -25.54 -7.85 -1.22
C GLY A 596 -24.08 -7.55 -1.57
N GLU A 597 -23.80 -7.08 -2.79
CA GLU A 597 -22.45 -6.68 -3.21
C GLU A 597 -21.90 -5.51 -2.38
N VAL A 598 -22.73 -4.49 -2.13
CA VAL A 598 -22.33 -3.31 -1.35
C VAL A 598 -22.11 -3.65 0.12
N ILE A 599 -22.97 -4.47 0.71
CA ILE A 599 -22.83 -4.94 2.09
C ILE A 599 -21.56 -5.78 2.24
N ALA A 600 -21.28 -6.68 1.30
CA ALA A 600 -20.09 -7.54 1.33
C ALA A 600 -18.78 -6.75 1.29
N ASN A 601 -18.72 -5.64 0.54
CA ASN A 601 -17.56 -4.73 0.54
C ASN A 601 -17.27 -4.15 1.94
N VAL A 602 -18.30 -3.76 2.69
CA VAL A 602 -18.16 -3.18 4.04
C VAL A 602 -17.87 -4.25 5.09
N MET A 603 -18.43 -5.45 4.94
CA MET A 603 -18.20 -6.55 5.89
C MET A 603 -16.78 -7.12 5.80
N ALA A 604 -16.19 -7.12 4.61
CA ALA A 604 -14.94 -7.82 4.36
C ALA A 604 -13.66 -7.05 4.75
N ASP A 605 -13.67 -5.72 4.71
CA ASP A 605 -12.50 -4.90 5.03
C ASP A 605 -12.79 -3.94 6.18
N TRP A 606 -12.06 -4.07 7.28
CA TRP A 606 -12.26 -3.25 8.46
C TRP A 606 -11.94 -1.76 8.25
N LYS A 607 -11.12 -1.40 7.25
CA LYS A 607 -10.78 0.00 6.91
C LYS A 607 -11.91 0.72 6.16
N ILE A 608 -12.76 -0.03 5.46
CA ILE A 608 -13.93 0.49 4.75
C ILE A 608 -15.04 0.76 5.76
N VAL A 609 -15.45 2.03 5.88
CA VAL A 609 -16.52 2.43 6.81
C VAL A 609 -17.88 2.45 6.09
N GLY A 610 -17.87 2.78 4.80
CA GLY A 610 -19.05 2.77 3.95
C GLY A 610 -18.73 2.42 2.50
N ALA A 611 -19.70 1.90 1.78
CA ALA A 611 -19.61 1.64 0.35
C ALA A 611 -20.97 1.88 -0.30
N GLY A 612 -21.00 2.21 -1.58
CA GLY A 612 -22.24 2.46 -2.30
C GLY A 612 -22.12 2.30 -3.79
N VAL A 613 -23.27 2.10 -4.43
CA VAL A 613 -23.41 2.08 -5.89
C VAL A 613 -24.51 3.05 -6.24
N PHE A 614 -24.23 3.97 -7.15
CA PHE A 614 -25.15 5.04 -7.54
C PHE A 614 -25.37 4.97 -9.04
N PHE A 615 -26.58 4.58 -9.45
CA PHE A 615 -26.97 4.58 -10.86
C PHE A 615 -27.39 5.98 -11.30
N ASP A 616 -27.09 6.33 -12.55
CA ASP A 616 -27.66 7.53 -13.16
C ASP A 616 -29.16 7.34 -13.42
N ARG A 617 -29.85 8.46 -13.68
CA ARG A 617 -31.31 8.49 -13.79
C ARG A 617 -31.82 7.52 -14.85
N TYR A 618 -32.79 6.68 -14.50
CA TYR A 618 -33.40 5.64 -15.36
C TYR A 618 -32.43 4.58 -15.91
N LYS A 619 -31.22 4.46 -15.35
CA LYS A 619 -30.24 3.46 -15.79
C LYS A 619 -30.36 2.11 -15.11
N PHE A 620 -31.04 2.04 -13.96
CA PHE A 620 -31.33 0.77 -13.30
C PHE A 620 -32.68 0.20 -13.74
N ARG A 621 -32.65 -1.01 -14.30
CA ARG A 621 -33.83 -1.74 -14.77
C ARG A 621 -33.90 -3.09 -14.08
N MET A 622 -35.02 -3.35 -13.42
CA MET A 622 -35.28 -4.62 -12.78
C MET A 622 -36.01 -5.55 -13.75
N SER A 623 -35.73 -6.85 -13.66
CA SER A 623 -36.58 -7.84 -14.31
C SER A 623 -37.99 -7.76 -13.70
N PRO A 624 -39.04 -7.85 -14.53
CA PRO A 624 -40.40 -7.89 -14.00
C PRO A 624 -40.56 -9.08 -13.03
N PRO A 625 -41.27 -8.92 -11.91
CA PRO A 625 -41.76 -10.06 -11.16
C PRO A 625 -42.65 -10.89 -12.10
N ILE A 626 -42.37 -12.20 -12.16
CA ILE A 626 -42.95 -13.17 -13.09
C ILE A 626 -44.48 -13.03 -13.22
N ASN A 627 -45.00 -13.23 -14.44
CA ASN A 627 -46.42 -13.21 -14.87
C ASN A 627 -47.12 -11.84 -14.92
N ASN A 628 -46.42 -10.76 -15.31
CA ASN A 628 -47.14 -9.55 -15.68
C ASN A 628 -47.55 -9.58 -17.15
N THR A 629 -48.83 -9.85 -17.41
CA THR A 629 -49.48 -9.77 -18.74
C THR A 629 -49.85 -8.34 -19.13
N ASP A 630 -49.55 -7.34 -18.28
CA ASP A 630 -49.84 -5.94 -18.55
C ASP A 630 -48.86 -5.35 -19.58
N PRO A 631 -49.34 -4.89 -20.76
CA PRO A 631 -48.52 -4.33 -21.84
C PRO A 631 -47.58 -3.20 -21.41
N ARG A 632 -47.87 -2.54 -20.30
CA ARG A 632 -47.06 -1.44 -19.73
C ARG A 632 -45.76 -1.92 -19.06
N PHE A 633 -45.69 -3.18 -18.64
CA PHE A 633 -44.56 -3.78 -17.92
C PHE A 633 -43.88 -4.91 -18.70
N VAL A 634 -44.23 -5.08 -19.98
CA VAL A 634 -43.54 -5.97 -20.92
C VAL A 634 -42.06 -5.58 -21.05
N ASN A 635 -41.79 -4.29 -20.91
CA ASN A 635 -40.47 -3.72 -20.71
C ASN A 635 -40.26 -3.56 -19.20
N GLY A 636 -39.22 -4.16 -18.61
CA GLY A 636 -39.01 -4.24 -17.15
C GLY A 636 -39.13 -2.92 -16.36
N ILE A 637 -39.25 -3.02 -15.03
CA ILE A 637 -39.46 -1.86 -14.16
C ILE A 637 -38.19 -1.00 -14.15
N THR A 638 -38.27 0.19 -14.75
CA THR A 638 -37.19 1.18 -14.72
C THR A 638 -37.32 2.06 -13.49
N ARG A 639 -36.28 2.09 -12.66
CA ARG A 639 -36.25 2.94 -11.47
C ARG A 639 -35.67 4.29 -11.85
N GLU A 640 -36.32 5.37 -11.41
CA GLU A 640 -35.82 6.72 -11.66
C GLU A 640 -34.46 6.92 -11.00
N PHE A 641 -34.36 6.62 -9.70
CA PHE A 641 -33.12 6.60 -8.94
C PHE A 641 -32.97 5.26 -8.23
N PHE A 642 -31.74 4.78 -8.13
CA PHE A 642 -31.37 3.59 -7.38
C PHE A 642 -29.92 3.74 -6.91
N GLY A 643 -29.75 3.81 -5.59
CA GLY A 643 -28.46 4.14 -4.98
C GLY A 643 -28.25 3.42 -3.66
N PRO A 644 -28.04 2.09 -3.64
CA PRO A 644 -27.74 1.38 -2.39
C PRO A 644 -26.41 1.84 -1.79
N PHE A 645 -26.46 2.21 -0.51
CA PHE A 645 -25.30 2.58 0.30
C PHE A 645 -25.33 1.79 1.60
N ALA A 646 -24.22 1.13 1.94
CA ALA A 646 -24.04 0.39 3.18
C ALA A 646 -22.93 1.00 4.03
N TRP A 647 -23.06 0.86 5.35
CA TRP A 647 -22.08 1.32 6.30
C TRP A 647 -22.03 0.43 7.54
N ARG A 648 -20.92 0.55 8.27
CA ARG A 648 -20.70 -0.18 9.52
C ARG A 648 -21.11 0.67 10.72
N VAL A 649 -21.80 0.04 11.65
CA VAL A 649 -22.11 0.60 12.98
C VAL A 649 -21.32 -0.18 14.02
N ARG A 650 -20.37 0.48 14.68
CA ARG A 650 -19.54 -0.14 15.71
C ARG A 650 -20.37 -0.48 16.96
N ALA A 651 -20.08 -1.62 17.56
CA ALA A 651 -20.77 -2.21 18.71
C ALA A 651 -20.72 -1.43 20.05
N THR A 652 -20.40 -0.13 20.05
CA THR A 652 -20.17 0.68 21.27
C THR A 652 -21.43 1.32 21.88
N GLY A 653 -22.64 0.81 21.59
CA GLY A 653 -23.92 1.41 22.03
C GLY A 653 -25.01 0.40 22.43
N VAL A 654 -26.00 0.89 23.20
CA VAL A 654 -27.16 0.13 23.72
C VAL A 654 -27.93 -0.50 22.56
N GLY A 655 -27.86 -1.83 22.44
CA GLY A 655 -28.41 -2.61 21.33
C GLY A 655 -27.47 -3.70 20.81
N SER A 656 -26.20 -3.67 21.23
CA SER A 656 -25.22 -4.70 20.88
C SER A 656 -25.32 -5.94 21.78
N VAL A 657 -26.08 -6.94 21.35
CA VAL A 657 -26.04 -8.27 21.97
C VAL A 657 -24.82 -9.01 21.40
N GLY A 658 -23.74 -9.13 22.18
CA GLY A 658 -22.61 -10.02 21.87
C GLY A 658 -21.35 -9.38 21.26
N GLY A 659 -21.22 -8.05 21.24
CA GLY A 659 -19.96 -7.37 20.87
C GLY A 659 -19.54 -7.43 19.39
N ALA A 660 -20.40 -7.92 18.48
CA ALA A 660 -20.14 -7.93 17.04
C ALA A 660 -20.65 -6.64 16.35
N ASP A 661 -19.96 -6.22 15.29
CA ASP A 661 -20.34 -5.05 14.49
C ASP A 661 -21.67 -5.28 13.76
N PHE A 662 -22.49 -4.23 13.67
CA PHE A 662 -23.75 -4.24 12.90
C PHE A 662 -23.56 -3.58 11.55
N PHE A 663 -24.25 -4.11 10.54
CA PHE A 663 -24.20 -3.57 9.18
C PHE A 663 -25.57 -3.05 8.77
N ARG A 664 -25.60 -1.85 8.19
CA ARG A 664 -26.82 -1.24 7.68
C ARG A 664 -26.65 -0.88 6.21
N ALA A 665 -27.73 -0.98 5.46
CA ALA A 665 -27.79 -0.52 4.09
C ALA A 665 -29.11 0.19 3.81
N MET A 666 -29.07 1.21 2.96
CA MET A 666 -30.27 1.92 2.54
C MET A 666 -30.16 2.37 1.08
N ASP A 667 -31.32 2.52 0.45
CA ASP A 667 -31.41 3.12 -0.87
C ASP A 667 -31.49 4.65 -0.78
N PHE A 668 -30.50 5.35 -1.33
CA PHE A 668 -30.45 6.81 -1.35
C PHE A 668 -31.59 7.43 -2.16
N ALA A 669 -32.24 6.68 -3.06
CA ALA A 669 -33.43 7.16 -3.75
C ALA A 669 -34.60 7.49 -2.81
N GLY A 670 -34.61 6.94 -1.59
CA GLY A 670 -35.62 7.27 -0.57
C GLY A 670 -35.38 8.60 0.16
N LEU A 671 -34.20 9.20 0.01
CA LEU A 671 -33.89 10.52 0.58
C LEU A 671 -34.55 11.64 -0.22
N LYS A 672 -34.85 12.77 0.44
CA LYS A 672 -35.39 13.96 -0.22
C LYS A 672 -34.37 14.66 -1.11
N THR A 673 -33.08 14.52 -0.79
CA THR A 673 -31.96 15.07 -1.54
C THR A 673 -31.44 14.04 -2.53
N TYR A 674 -31.31 14.44 -3.79
CA TYR A 674 -30.85 13.54 -4.85
C TYR A 674 -29.33 13.47 -4.89
N TYR A 675 -28.78 12.25 -4.86
CA TYR A 675 -27.33 12.04 -4.97
C TYR A 675 -26.76 12.46 -6.35
N THR A 676 -27.60 12.55 -7.39
CA THR A 676 -27.18 12.99 -8.72
C THR A 676 -26.85 14.48 -8.78
N ASP A 677 -27.40 15.27 -7.86
CA ASP A 677 -27.17 16.72 -7.77
C ASP A 677 -25.86 17.04 -7.04
N GLU A 678 -25.31 16.06 -6.33
CA GLU A 678 -24.03 16.20 -5.64
C GLU A 678 -22.88 16.47 -6.61
N SER A 679 -21.94 17.32 -6.18
CA SER A 679 -20.84 17.77 -7.05
C SER A 679 -19.97 16.62 -7.54
N TRP A 680 -19.78 15.59 -6.71
CA TRP A 680 -18.94 14.43 -7.03
C TRP A 680 -19.55 13.56 -8.13
N PHE A 681 -20.87 13.31 -8.09
CA PHE A 681 -21.56 12.53 -9.12
C PHE A 681 -21.61 13.30 -10.43
N ARG A 682 -21.94 14.59 -10.34
CA ARG A 682 -22.00 15.52 -11.47
C ARG A 682 -20.64 15.61 -12.19
N SER A 683 -19.54 15.78 -11.44
CA SER A 683 -18.18 15.83 -11.99
C SER A 683 -17.83 14.56 -12.77
N MET A 684 -18.07 13.39 -12.18
CA MET A 684 -17.80 12.10 -12.83
C MET A 684 -18.65 11.89 -14.08
N LYS A 685 -19.94 12.23 -14.02
CA LYS A 685 -20.84 12.17 -15.18
C LYS A 685 -20.36 13.07 -16.31
N PHE A 686 -19.92 14.31 -16.03
CA PHE A 686 -19.40 15.21 -17.06
C PHE A 686 -18.10 14.72 -17.69
N ARG A 687 -17.18 14.16 -16.89
CA ARG A 687 -15.92 13.60 -17.38
C ARG A 687 -16.15 12.47 -18.39
N TRP A 688 -17.14 11.62 -18.13
CA TRP A 688 -17.43 10.40 -18.89
C TRP A 688 -18.68 10.49 -19.79
N ALA A 689 -19.20 11.69 -20.03
CA ALA A 689 -20.38 11.87 -20.89
C ALA A 689 -20.10 11.52 -22.36
N THR A 690 -18.88 11.79 -22.86
CA THR A 690 -18.50 11.59 -24.26
C THR A 690 -17.13 10.93 -24.45
N ASN A 691 -16.27 10.94 -23.43
CA ASN A 691 -14.91 10.44 -23.53
C ASN A 691 -14.80 8.99 -23.06
N PHE A 692 -14.82 8.02 -23.98
CA PHE A 692 -14.66 6.59 -23.68
C PHE A 692 -13.34 6.01 -24.21
N VAL A 693 -12.43 6.86 -24.68
CA VAL A 693 -11.16 6.43 -25.30
C VAL A 693 -10.19 5.87 -24.26
N GLY A 694 -10.23 6.40 -23.02
CA GLY A 694 -9.37 5.95 -21.92
C GLY A 694 -9.72 4.57 -21.36
N LEU A 695 -10.88 3.99 -21.70
CA LEU A 695 -11.31 2.71 -21.12
C LEU A 695 -10.50 1.54 -21.68
N LYS A 696 -9.97 0.71 -20.77
CA LYS A 696 -9.26 -0.51 -21.16
C LYS A 696 -10.25 -1.58 -21.58
N LYS A 697 -9.95 -2.27 -22.69
CA LYS A 697 -10.68 -3.44 -23.16
C LYS A 697 -10.15 -4.70 -22.46
N PHE A 698 -11.05 -5.46 -21.86
CA PHE A 698 -10.77 -6.78 -21.29
C PHE A 698 -11.42 -7.86 -22.14
N THR A 699 -10.77 -9.01 -22.22
CA THR A 699 -11.25 -10.18 -22.98
C THR A 699 -11.40 -11.34 -22.03
N ALA A 700 -12.56 -11.98 -22.04
CA ALA A 700 -12.84 -13.15 -21.20
C ALA A 700 -13.20 -14.36 -22.06
N LYS A 701 -12.65 -15.52 -21.68
CA LYS A 701 -12.71 -16.79 -22.40
C LYS A 701 -13.39 -17.86 -21.54
N PRO A 702 -14.73 -17.83 -21.44
CA PRO A 702 -15.49 -18.80 -20.67
C PRO A 702 -15.57 -20.17 -21.37
N MET A 703 -15.18 -21.22 -20.64
CA MET A 703 -15.40 -22.62 -20.97
C MET A 703 -16.43 -23.18 -19.99
N ILE A 704 -17.62 -23.47 -20.50
CA ILE A 704 -18.77 -23.95 -19.73
C ILE A 704 -18.89 -25.48 -19.85
N ARG A 705 -19.60 -26.10 -18.91
CA ARG A 705 -19.90 -27.54 -18.98
C ARG A 705 -20.92 -27.86 -20.08
N SER A 706 -20.75 -28.99 -20.76
CA SER A 706 -21.71 -29.46 -21.79
C SER A 706 -23.05 -29.90 -21.21
N ASN A 707 -23.01 -30.71 -20.16
CA ASN A 707 -24.17 -31.36 -19.54
C ASN A 707 -24.20 -31.13 -18.02
N TYR A 708 -25.35 -31.37 -17.39
CA TYR A 708 -25.53 -31.29 -15.92
C TYR A 708 -24.56 -32.21 -15.16
N ASN A 709 -24.18 -33.36 -15.73
CA ASN A 709 -23.18 -34.28 -15.15
C ASN A 709 -21.73 -33.80 -15.33
N GLY A 710 -21.45 -32.81 -16.18
CA GLY A 710 -20.09 -32.29 -16.41
C GLY A 710 -19.18 -33.23 -17.21
N THR A 711 -19.69 -33.88 -18.25
CA THR A 711 -18.89 -34.84 -19.07
C THR A 711 -17.75 -34.18 -19.84
N SER A 712 -17.97 -32.97 -20.36
CA SER A 712 -16.95 -32.22 -21.12
C SER A 712 -17.13 -30.71 -20.95
N LEU A 713 -16.12 -29.96 -21.38
CA LEU A 713 -16.15 -28.51 -21.46
C LEU A 713 -16.32 -28.06 -22.90
N VAL A 714 -17.16 -27.06 -23.10
CA VAL A 714 -17.48 -26.46 -24.39
C VAL A 714 -17.26 -24.96 -24.29
N ARG A 715 -16.85 -24.35 -25.40
CA ARG A 715 -16.78 -22.89 -25.49
C ARG A 715 -18.17 -22.32 -25.30
N PHE A 716 -18.28 -21.24 -24.55
CA PHE A 716 -19.50 -20.45 -24.54
C PHE A 716 -19.80 -19.92 -25.96
N GLU A 717 -21.07 -19.59 -26.24
CA GLU A 717 -21.47 -19.15 -27.58
C GLU A 717 -20.74 -17.87 -28.01
N TYR A 718 -20.67 -16.88 -27.12
CA TYR A 718 -19.85 -15.67 -27.32
C TYR A 718 -18.42 -15.86 -26.83
N TYR A 719 -17.68 -16.76 -27.47
CA TYR A 719 -16.27 -16.99 -27.16
C TYR A 719 -15.34 -16.34 -28.19
N PRO A 720 -14.42 -15.46 -27.77
CA PRO A 720 -14.36 -14.75 -26.48
C PRO A 720 -15.33 -13.56 -26.45
N TYR A 721 -15.82 -13.20 -25.26
CA TYR A 721 -16.56 -11.95 -25.07
C TYR A 721 -15.61 -10.86 -24.55
N THR A 722 -15.94 -9.60 -24.83
CA THR A 722 -15.09 -8.47 -24.45
C THR A 722 -15.91 -7.35 -23.84
N TYR A 723 -15.36 -6.66 -22.84
CA TYR A 723 -16.00 -5.49 -22.24
C TYR A 723 -14.97 -4.39 -22.03
N ARG A 724 -15.43 -3.13 -21.93
CA ARG A 724 -14.59 -2.00 -21.55
C ARG A 724 -14.88 -1.59 -20.11
N ALA A 725 -13.83 -1.34 -19.33
CA ALA A 725 -13.95 -0.88 -17.96
C ALA A 725 -12.87 0.18 -17.65
N ALA A 726 -13.11 0.95 -16.59
CA ALA A 726 -12.18 1.96 -16.09
C ALA A 726 -10.89 1.31 -15.54
N GLN A 727 -9.78 2.02 -15.55
CA GLN A 727 -8.60 1.62 -14.78
C GLN A 727 -8.62 2.24 -13.38
N TYR A 728 -7.62 1.94 -12.53
CA TYR A 728 -7.52 2.55 -11.20
C TYR A 728 -7.26 4.06 -11.30
N GLU A 729 -6.51 4.48 -12.30
CA GLU A 729 -6.17 5.88 -12.58
C GLU A 729 -7.36 6.71 -13.10
N ASP A 730 -8.37 6.04 -13.66
CA ASP A 730 -9.61 6.68 -14.10
C ASP A 730 -10.54 7.02 -12.93
N GLY A 731 -10.37 6.34 -11.80
CA GLY A 731 -11.06 6.66 -10.56
C GLY A 731 -10.53 7.94 -9.91
N GLU A 732 -11.34 8.52 -9.04
CA GLU A 732 -10.98 9.76 -8.35
C GLU A 732 -11.15 9.60 -6.85
N TRP A 733 -10.14 10.04 -6.11
CA TRP A 733 -10.22 10.22 -4.68
C TRP A 733 -10.72 11.63 -4.35
N LEU A 734 -11.84 11.72 -3.63
CA LEU A 734 -12.39 13.00 -3.18
C LEU A 734 -11.57 13.60 -2.05
N ARG A 735 -11.68 14.92 -1.89
CA ARG A 735 -11.11 15.65 -0.76
C ARG A 735 -11.67 15.10 0.56
N PRO A 736 -10.86 15.02 1.64
CA PRO A 736 -11.32 14.43 2.89
C PRO A 736 -12.45 15.25 3.50
N GLN A 737 -13.50 14.55 3.92
CA GLN A 737 -14.71 15.16 4.44
C GLN A 737 -15.18 14.45 5.71
N PHE A 738 -15.72 15.23 6.64
CA PHE A 738 -16.46 14.68 7.76
C PHE A 738 -17.92 14.51 7.34
N LYS A 739 -18.37 13.25 7.18
CA LYS A 739 -19.78 12.97 6.93
C LYS A 739 -20.56 13.15 8.24
N CYS A 740 -21.67 13.89 8.20
CA CYS A 740 -22.47 14.25 9.38
C CYS A 740 -23.93 13.79 9.20
N ASP A 741 -24.10 12.66 8.51
CA ASP A 741 -25.40 12.23 8.01
C ASP A 741 -26.09 11.24 8.96
N GLY A 742 -25.46 10.90 10.10
CA GLY A 742 -25.92 9.86 11.03
C GLY A 742 -25.73 8.44 10.52
N MET A 743 -25.17 8.29 9.32
CA MET A 743 -24.75 7.01 8.74
C MET A 743 -23.28 6.76 9.10
N VAL A 744 -22.38 7.58 8.56
CA VAL A 744 -20.95 7.54 8.78
C VAL A 744 -20.55 8.84 9.48
N ASP A 745 -20.37 8.81 10.80
CA ASP A 745 -20.02 10.00 11.58
C ASP A 745 -18.51 10.04 11.85
N SER A 746 -17.71 10.10 10.79
CA SER A 746 -16.24 10.14 10.88
C SER A 746 -15.60 10.88 9.72
N TRP A 747 -14.34 11.31 9.90
CA TRP A 747 -13.50 11.77 8.81
C TRP A 747 -13.23 10.63 7.84
N VAL A 748 -13.68 10.81 6.60
CA VAL A 748 -13.52 9.82 5.54
C VAL A 748 -12.93 10.44 4.30
N VAL A 749 -12.30 9.56 3.53
CA VAL A 749 -11.89 9.81 2.17
C VAL A 749 -12.66 8.85 1.27
N THR A 750 -13.33 9.39 0.25
CA THR A 750 -14.15 8.61 -0.67
C THR A 750 -13.42 8.38 -1.98
N TYR A 751 -13.29 7.13 -2.41
CA TYR A 751 -12.86 6.77 -3.76
C TYR A 751 -14.07 6.54 -4.66
N LEU A 752 -14.03 7.03 -5.89
CA LEU A 752 -15.08 6.90 -6.89
C LEU A 752 -14.58 6.14 -8.11
N ALA A 753 -15.30 5.08 -8.50
CA ALA A 753 -15.04 4.30 -9.71
C ALA A 753 -16.27 4.35 -10.65
N PRO A 754 -16.14 4.82 -11.89
CA PRO A 754 -17.24 4.85 -12.84
C PRO A 754 -17.47 3.45 -13.45
N PHE A 755 -18.72 3.14 -13.80
CA PHE A 755 -19.06 1.90 -14.52
C PHE A 755 -19.95 2.16 -15.73
N PHE A 756 -19.82 1.29 -16.74
CA PHE A 756 -20.35 1.52 -18.08
C PHE A 756 -21.17 0.34 -18.57
N GLY A 757 -22.27 0.62 -19.25
CA GLY A 757 -23.11 -0.41 -19.86
C GLY A 757 -23.39 -0.09 -21.32
N LYS A 758 -24.09 -0.98 -22.00
CA LYS A 758 -24.62 -0.67 -23.33
C LYS A 758 -25.86 0.23 -23.24
N ASP A 759 -26.06 1.04 -24.28
CA ASP A 759 -27.31 1.76 -24.52
C ASP A 759 -28.50 0.80 -24.65
N ASP A 760 -29.72 1.33 -24.60
CA ASP A 760 -30.94 0.54 -24.78
C ASP A 760 -31.00 -0.20 -26.13
N ILE A 761 -30.40 0.40 -27.16
CA ILE A 761 -30.29 -0.16 -28.52
C ILE A 761 -29.09 -1.14 -28.62
N LYS A 762 -28.30 -1.28 -27.55
CA LYS A 762 -27.13 -2.16 -27.44
C LYS A 762 -25.97 -1.88 -28.40
N GLN A 763 -25.88 -0.67 -28.96
CA GLN A 763 -24.86 -0.31 -29.95
C GLN A 763 -23.63 0.39 -29.34
N ASN A 764 -23.86 1.44 -28.54
CA ASN A 764 -22.80 2.23 -27.94
C ASN A 764 -22.66 1.95 -26.44
N ILE A 765 -21.50 2.32 -25.91
CA ILE A 765 -21.22 2.29 -24.47
C ILE A 765 -21.67 3.62 -23.88
N GLU A 766 -22.38 3.55 -22.76
CA GLU A 766 -22.77 4.71 -21.97
C GLU A 766 -22.35 4.58 -20.51
N PHE A 767 -22.17 5.75 -19.90
CA PHE A 767 -22.03 5.88 -18.45
C PHE A 767 -23.34 5.46 -17.75
N LYS A 768 -23.25 4.49 -16.83
CA LYS A 768 -24.42 3.99 -16.08
C LYS A 768 -24.43 4.45 -14.62
N GLY A 769 -23.28 4.77 -14.03
CA GLY A 769 -23.20 5.20 -12.65
C GLY A 769 -21.79 5.18 -12.05
N VAL A 770 -21.74 5.33 -10.73
CA VAL A 770 -20.50 5.41 -9.93
C VAL A 770 -20.59 4.46 -8.73
N VAL A 771 -19.50 3.76 -8.45
CA VAL A 771 -19.28 3.02 -7.19
C VAL A 771 -18.44 3.89 -6.26
N SER A 772 -18.83 4.00 -5.00
CA SER A 772 -18.09 4.73 -3.98
C SER A 772 -17.62 3.82 -2.85
N VAL A 773 -16.42 4.03 -2.34
CA VAL A 773 -15.93 3.42 -1.09
C VAL A 773 -15.39 4.52 -0.19
N ASP A 774 -15.85 4.54 1.06
CA ASP A 774 -15.43 5.45 2.11
C ASP A 774 -14.43 4.76 3.04
N VAL A 775 -13.22 5.29 3.10
CA VAL A 775 -12.15 4.82 3.98
C VAL A 775 -11.95 5.82 5.12
N SER A 776 -11.78 5.32 6.34
CA SER A 776 -11.49 6.15 7.51
C SER A 776 -10.16 6.88 7.35
N LEU A 777 -10.17 8.22 7.48
CA LEU A 777 -8.95 9.03 7.43
C LEU A 777 -7.98 8.68 8.56
N ASN A 778 -8.48 8.17 9.70
CA ASN A 778 -7.67 7.82 10.85
C ASN A 778 -6.60 6.76 10.54
N GLU A 779 -6.82 5.94 9.51
CA GLU A 779 -5.91 4.88 9.07
C GLU A 779 -4.84 5.36 8.10
N LEU A 780 -4.89 6.64 7.67
CA LEU A 780 -3.90 7.23 6.78
C LEU A 780 -2.70 7.74 7.60
N SER A 781 -1.49 7.32 7.20
CA SER A 781 -0.24 7.81 7.78
C SER A 781 0.20 9.10 7.11
N LEU A 782 0.64 10.08 7.91
CA LEU A 782 1.10 11.39 7.44
C LEU A 782 2.56 11.36 7.03
N ASP A 783 2.88 12.02 5.92
CA ASP A 783 4.27 12.29 5.51
C ASP A 783 4.65 13.74 5.85
N GLN A 784 5.48 13.88 6.88
CA GLN A 784 5.98 15.18 7.36
C GLN A 784 7.35 15.56 6.78
N CYS A 785 7.97 14.64 6.05
CA CYS A 785 9.32 14.81 5.56
C CYS A 785 9.40 15.86 4.43
N PRO A 786 10.60 16.38 4.12
CA PRO A 786 10.77 17.23 2.97
C PRO A 786 10.46 16.46 1.68
N GLY A 787 9.71 17.10 0.79
CA GLY A 787 9.37 16.55 -0.52
C GLY A 787 9.50 17.61 -1.59
N ASP A 788 9.27 17.20 -2.84
CA ASP A 788 9.37 18.08 -3.99
C ASP A 788 8.46 19.31 -3.87
N PHE A 789 8.88 20.42 -4.49
CA PHE A 789 8.09 21.64 -4.46
C PHE A 789 6.73 21.45 -5.14
N HIS A 790 6.68 20.69 -6.23
CA HIS A 790 5.49 20.46 -7.06
C HIS A 790 4.48 19.50 -6.45
N THR A 791 4.88 18.61 -5.54
CA THR A 791 3.97 17.64 -4.93
C THR A 791 3.10 18.32 -3.87
N PRO A 792 1.76 18.31 -4.00
CA PRO A 792 0.88 18.94 -3.03
C PRO A 792 0.72 18.04 -1.79
N ASN A 793 1.49 18.34 -0.75
CA ASN A 793 1.38 17.73 0.57
C ASN A 793 1.26 18.84 1.62
N ALA A 794 0.20 18.84 2.42
CA ALA A 794 -0.02 19.84 3.47
C ALA A 794 0.99 19.73 4.63
N PHE A 795 1.61 18.56 4.80
CA PHE A 795 2.47 18.21 5.92
C PHE A 795 3.96 18.21 5.56
N LYS A 796 4.34 18.37 4.28
CA LYS A 796 5.75 18.40 3.89
C LYS A 796 6.50 19.56 4.57
N ASN A 797 7.79 19.36 4.80
CA ASN A 797 8.67 20.34 5.47
C ASN A 797 8.21 20.73 6.89
N THR A 798 7.46 19.87 7.58
CA THR A 798 7.05 20.09 8.98
C THR A 798 7.83 19.23 9.98
N ALA A 799 8.50 18.18 9.51
CA ALA A 799 9.36 17.34 10.34
C ALA A 799 10.48 18.15 10.99
N ARG A 800 10.64 18.00 12.31
CA ARG A 800 11.58 18.79 13.12
C ARG A 800 13.00 18.22 13.16
N CYS A 801 13.44 17.52 12.12
CA CYS A 801 14.81 17.00 12.02
C CYS A 801 15.83 18.13 11.84
N ASP A 802 17.06 17.91 12.29
CA ASP A 802 18.19 18.80 11.97
C ASP A 802 18.74 18.48 10.58
N PHE A 803 18.19 19.11 9.53
CA PHE A 803 18.54 18.80 8.15
C PHE A 803 19.99 19.10 7.75
N GLU A 804 20.79 19.74 8.59
CA GLU A 804 22.24 19.84 8.36
C GLU A 804 22.95 18.51 8.60
N SER A 805 22.53 17.79 9.64
CA SER A 805 23.16 16.54 10.10
C SER A 805 22.30 15.29 9.86
N GLN A 806 21.01 15.47 9.55
CA GLN A 806 20.00 14.41 9.44
C GLN A 806 19.19 14.49 8.15
N TYR A 807 18.58 13.38 7.75
CA TYR A 807 17.52 13.30 6.76
C TYR A 807 16.29 12.62 7.37
N CYS A 808 15.12 12.83 6.75
CA CYS A 808 13.83 12.39 7.29
C CYS A 808 13.28 11.22 6.46
N THR A 809 12.75 10.20 7.12
CA THR A 809 12.02 9.08 6.50
C THR A 809 10.65 8.91 7.18
N MET A 810 9.59 8.68 6.41
CA MET A 810 8.24 8.49 6.96
C MET A 810 8.04 7.09 7.53
N ILE A 811 7.16 6.96 8.54
CA ILE A 811 6.77 5.65 9.09
C ILE A 811 5.32 5.34 8.70
N GLU A 812 5.15 4.35 7.84
CA GLU A 812 3.82 3.88 7.42
C GLU A 812 3.11 3.00 8.48
N GLY A 813 1.79 2.89 8.34
CA GLY A 813 0.94 2.02 9.17
C GLY A 813 0.63 2.60 10.55
N ARG A 814 0.68 3.92 10.68
CA ARG A 814 0.35 4.67 11.89
C ARG A 814 -0.91 5.52 11.64
N ARG A 815 -1.50 6.00 12.74
CA ARG A 815 -2.73 6.81 12.68
C ARG A 815 -2.46 8.19 12.07
N TYR A 816 -3.53 8.89 11.72
CA TYR A 816 -3.52 10.28 11.26
C TYR A 816 -3.10 11.25 12.38
N SER A 817 -1.82 11.26 12.73
CA SER A 817 -1.20 12.11 13.76
C SER A 817 0.23 12.45 13.39
N THR A 818 0.77 13.49 14.02
CA THR A 818 2.14 13.96 13.81
C THR A 818 3.16 13.14 14.61
N GLY A 819 4.42 13.28 14.25
CA GLY A 819 5.57 12.62 14.89
C GLY A 819 5.90 11.24 14.33
N TYR A 820 5.22 10.78 13.28
CA TYR A 820 5.48 9.46 12.66
C TYR A 820 6.52 9.52 11.55
N TYR A 821 7.70 10.02 11.87
CA TYR A 821 8.86 10.03 10.99
C TYR A 821 10.12 9.68 11.79
N LYS A 822 11.17 9.23 11.11
CA LYS A 822 12.50 9.01 11.68
C LYS A 822 13.44 10.10 11.17
N CYS A 823 14.31 10.62 12.03
CA CYS A 823 15.45 11.43 11.62
C CYS A 823 16.72 10.58 11.68
N GLU A 824 17.22 10.21 10.51
CA GLU A 824 18.42 9.38 10.35
C GLU A 824 19.63 10.28 10.04
N CYS A 825 20.83 9.92 10.50
CA CYS A 825 22.01 10.75 10.29
C CYS A 825 22.48 10.70 8.83
N ARG A 826 22.85 11.86 8.28
CA ARG A 826 23.46 11.96 6.94
C ARG A 826 24.87 11.39 6.93
N GLN A 827 25.37 11.10 5.73
CA GLN A 827 26.76 10.69 5.51
C GLN A 827 27.76 11.66 6.14
N GLY A 828 28.80 11.11 6.78
CA GLY A 828 29.81 11.87 7.52
C GLY A 828 29.33 12.37 8.90
N PHE A 829 28.12 12.02 9.32
CA PHE A 829 27.62 12.25 10.66
C PHE A 829 27.32 10.91 11.36
N GLU A 830 27.40 10.92 12.69
CA GLU A 830 27.19 9.76 13.55
C GLU A 830 26.13 10.06 14.61
N TYR A 831 25.40 9.02 15.01
CA TYR A 831 24.46 9.07 16.13
C TYR A 831 25.24 9.01 17.46
N PRO A 832 25.20 10.06 18.29
CA PRO A 832 26.08 10.18 19.45
C PRO A 832 25.59 9.42 20.70
N PHE A 833 24.33 8.98 20.76
CA PHE A 833 23.74 8.42 21.98
C PHE A 833 23.89 6.89 22.05
N ASN A 834 24.07 6.38 23.27
CA ASN A 834 24.14 4.94 23.53
C ASN A 834 22.76 4.33 23.78
N ASP A 835 21.89 4.37 22.77
CA ASP A 835 20.57 3.75 22.80
C ASP A 835 20.50 2.52 21.87
N LEU A 836 19.45 1.72 22.00
CA LEU A 836 19.11 0.67 21.01
C LEU A 836 18.64 1.25 19.66
N ASN A 837 18.46 2.56 19.58
CA ASN A 837 18.05 3.27 18.37
C ASN A 837 19.26 3.93 17.70
N TRP A 838 19.23 3.98 16.37
CA TRP A 838 20.24 4.65 15.53
C TRP A 838 19.68 5.89 14.80
N TYR A 839 18.43 6.24 15.11
CA TYR A 839 17.70 7.39 14.58
C TYR A 839 16.93 8.09 15.70
N TYR A 840 16.57 9.35 15.48
CA TYR A 840 15.68 10.08 16.39
C TYR A 840 14.24 9.86 16.00
N ASP A 841 13.42 9.42 16.96
CA ASP A 841 11.98 9.27 16.75
C ASP A 841 11.28 10.64 16.67
N GLY A 842 10.48 10.84 15.63
CA GLY A 842 9.76 12.09 15.37
C GLY A 842 8.83 12.49 16.53
N GLN A 843 8.22 11.53 17.23
CA GLN A 843 7.39 11.84 18.40
C GLN A 843 8.22 12.48 19.51
N THR A 844 9.43 11.98 19.74
CA THR A 844 10.35 12.55 20.73
C THR A 844 10.80 13.94 20.29
N MET A 845 11.13 14.12 19.00
CA MET A 845 11.51 15.43 18.45
C MET A 845 10.39 16.47 18.66
N GLU A 846 9.15 16.12 18.33
CA GLU A 846 8.00 17.02 18.48
C GLU A 846 7.66 17.32 19.94
N GLN A 847 7.75 16.32 20.84
CA GLN A 847 7.52 16.51 22.27
C GLN A 847 8.57 17.42 22.90
N GLU A 848 9.85 17.21 22.60
CA GLU A 848 10.94 18.04 23.13
C GLU A 848 10.88 19.47 22.56
N TYR A 849 10.52 19.62 21.29
CA TYR A 849 10.24 20.93 20.70
C TYR A 849 9.05 21.62 21.38
N ARG A 850 7.97 20.89 21.69
CA ARG A 850 6.81 21.45 22.42
C ARG A 850 7.21 21.94 23.81
N LYS A 851 8.05 21.19 24.53
CA LYS A 851 8.60 21.63 25.82
C LYS A 851 9.44 22.90 25.66
N MET A 852 10.26 22.98 24.62
CA MET A 852 11.04 24.17 24.28
C MET A 852 10.15 25.40 24.07
N MET A 853 9.07 25.26 23.31
CA MET A 853 8.11 26.36 23.07
C MET A 853 7.37 26.79 24.33
N GLN A 854 7.15 25.88 25.28
CA GLN A 854 6.51 26.17 26.57
C GLN A 854 7.48 26.75 27.63
N GLY A 855 8.77 26.90 27.29
CA GLY A 855 9.80 27.29 28.26
C GLY A 855 10.08 26.22 29.32
N LEU A 856 9.61 24.99 29.09
CA LEU A 856 9.91 23.85 29.93
C LEU A 856 11.33 23.34 29.61
N PRO A 857 12.00 22.73 30.60
CA PRO A 857 13.27 22.07 30.35
C PRO A 857 13.11 20.98 29.29
N ASN A 858 13.96 21.05 28.27
CA ASN A 858 13.90 20.21 27.08
C ASN A 858 15.31 19.82 26.64
N ARG A 859 15.40 18.78 25.80
CA ARG A 859 16.66 18.30 25.20
C ARG A 859 16.74 18.52 23.69
N PHE A 860 15.87 19.36 23.11
CA PHE A 860 15.70 19.46 21.66
C PHE A 860 17.02 19.81 20.92
N GLU A 861 17.81 20.76 21.44
CA GLU A 861 19.10 21.14 20.83
C GLU A 861 20.17 20.02 20.81
N THR A 862 19.99 18.99 21.65
CA THR A 862 20.90 17.83 21.71
C THR A 862 20.53 16.74 20.70
N LEU A 863 19.33 16.78 20.12
CA LEU A 863 18.81 15.77 19.19
C LEU A 863 19.32 16.02 17.75
N LYS A 864 20.64 16.17 17.60
CA LYS A 864 21.34 16.37 16.32
C LYS A 864 22.50 15.41 16.19
N CYS A 865 22.82 14.99 14.96
CA CYS A 865 23.94 14.09 14.74
C CYS A 865 25.28 14.85 14.87
N ARG A 866 26.31 14.15 15.37
CA ARG A 866 27.67 14.70 15.48
C ARG A 866 28.41 14.46 14.16
N LYS A 867 29.36 15.32 13.79
CA LYS A 867 30.27 15.01 12.67
C LYS A 867 31.11 13.78 13.06
N ALA A 868 31.15 12.77 12.20
CA ALA A 868 31.94 11.58 12.42
C ALA A 868 33.40 11.98 12.67
N GLY A 869 33.96 11.54 13.79
CA GLY A 869 35.37 11.72 14.06
C GLY A 869 36.15 10.94 13.01
N ALA A 870 36.80 11.64 12.07
CA ALA A 870 38.01 11.08 11.48
C ALA A 870 38.86 10.65 12.68
N ALA A 871 39.25 9.37 12.75
CA ALA A 871 40.16 8.90 13.79
C ALA A 871 41.25 9.96 13.88
N ALA A 872 41.22 10.75 14.96
CA ALA A 872 42.23 11.75 15.18
C ALA A 872 43.46 10.89 15.35
N ILE A 873 44.24 10.75 14.29
CA ILE A 873 45.59 10.22 14.37
C ILE A 873 46.21 11.20 15.35
N SER A 874 46.27 10.80 16.61
CA SER A 874 47.09 11.42 17.62
C SER A 874 48.49 11.11 17.15
N ALA A 875 48.96 11.84 16.14
CA ALA A 875 50.33 11.86 15.73
C ALA A 875 51.05 12.39 16.95
N SER A 876 51.58 11.46 17.75
CA SER A 876 52.41 11.84 18.88
C SER A 876 53.57 12.62 18.27
N LEU A 877 53.71 13.88 18.66
CA LEU A 877 54.82 14.72 18.22
C LEU A 877 56.17 14.00 18.46
N PHE A 878 56.19 13.11 19.46
CA PHE A 878 57.26 12.19 19.79
C PHE A 878 57.69 11.26 18.65
N LEU A 879 56.76 10.67 17.87
CA LEU A 879 57.10 9.78 16.75
C LEU A 879 57.74 10.54 15.58
N PHE A 880 57.25 11.75 15.30
CA PHE A 880 57.86 12.61 14.28
C PHE A 880 59.27 13.05 14.69
N VAL A 881 59.47 13.42 15.95
CA VAL A 881 60.79 13.79 16.47
C VAL A 881 61.72 12.58 16.48
N SER A 882 61.27 11.39 16.87
CA SER A 882 62.12 10.19 16.87
C SER A 882 62.55 9.80 15.46
N VAL A 883 61.64 9.81 14.49
CA VAL A 883 61.98 9.50 13.09
C VAL A 883 62.89 10.56 12.47
N ALA A 884 62.70 11.84 12.80
CA ALA A 884 63.59 12.90 12.37
C ALA A 884 65.00 12.76 12.98
N THR A 885 65.11 12.41 14.26
CA THR A 885 66.41 12.19 14.92
C THR A 885 67.13 10.95 14.39
N ILE A 886 66.40 9.87 14.09
CA ILE A 886 66.98 8.63 13.52
C ILE A 886 67.48 8.89 12.10
N ASN A 887 66.72 9.62 11.27
CA ASN A 887 67.18 10.03 9.94
C ASN A 887 68.37 11.00 10.00
N PHE A 888 68.41 11.91 10.98
CA PHE A 888 69.56 12.79 11.17
C PHE A 888 70.82 12.05 11.62
N LEU A 889 70.67 10.98 12.41
CA LEU A 889 71.78 10.11 12.82
C LEU A 889 72.26 9.19 11.69
N LEU A 890 71.35 8.71 10.83
CA LEU A 890 71.69 7.88 9.66
C LEU A 890 72.39 8.67 8.54
N PHE A 891 72.11 9.97 8.39
CA PHE A 891 72.81 10.83 7.41
C PHE A 891 74.20 11.30 7.87
N LYS A 892 74.60 10.99 9.11
CA LYS A 892 75.88 11.41 9.68
C LYS A 892 76.94 10.30 9.68
N HIS A 893 76.64 9.15 9.06
CA HIS A 893 77.57 8.05 8.83
C HIS A 893 77.76 7.76 7.34
#